data_AF-A0A8C7CVL9-F1
#
_entry.id   AF-A0A8C7CVL9-F1
#
_cell.length_a   1.000
_cell.length_b   1.000
_cell.length_c   1.000
_cell.angle_alpha   90.00
_cell.angle_beta   90.00
_cell.angle_gamma   90.00
#
_symmetry.space_group_name_H-M   'P 1'
#
loop_
_entity.id
_entity.type
_entity.pdbx_description
1 polymer ?
#
loop_
_entity_poly.entity_id
_entity_poly.type
_entity_poly.pdbx_seq_one_letter_code
_entity_poly.pdbx_strand_id
1 'polypeptide(L)'
;MKDKKYSLMELLHHFFNETAESEIINFDKCKVLFAFDGLDECRLPLDFNNEGCCDVTESTSVDVLLTNLIKGNLLPSALLWITSRPAAANQIPPEYVDQVTEVRGFSDPQKEEYFKKRFSDVNLASRIITHMKTSRSLYIMCHIPVFSWISATVLEKLLEAQSGEMPKTLTEMYNHFLICNILRKTQKYPEGPEKAETDSQMKADAEMILKLGKLAFQQLEKGNLIFYEEDLRECSIDVTEASVYSGVCTQIFREESGLYQEKVYCFVHLSIQEFLAAVYVFVTFNNDNVNLMAEPETTTRILQMSEDTSATILHKSAVDKALQSGNGHLDLFLRFLLGLSMESNHTHLLDLLIQTRNRSQTNEETVKYIKEKIRQNPSPERCINLFHCLNELNDHSLVEEIQSYLSSGSLSEAELSPAQWSALVFVLLTSEEELEVFDLKKYSKSEEGLLRLLPVVKASSTALLNGCNLTERCCEPLASLLSSTSSQLRVLDLTDNNLKDSGVKLLSAGLESPHCKLEKLRLSFCVVTEEGCASLASALRTNPSHLKELDLSYNHPGDFGVKLLTAVRGDPNCRLKKLSVDHNEECYLKSALKKYACELTLDPNTAHNDMTLSEKNRKVTRLEDEQSYPYHPERFLFWKQVLCKERLTGRCYWEVEWRGLEAHIGVAYHGLDRQGRGDECGLGYNDNSWALSCYKNYFTTRHDKTPTTIPIPPSSTNRVGVYLDWSAGTLSFYSVSSDTLTHLHTFHTTFIEPLYLGIRLWCHDSAVSLCQIE
;
A
#
# COMPACT_ATOMS: atom_id res chain seq x y z
N MET A 1 26.83 29.87 28.29
CA MET A 1 28.06 29.35 27.64
C MET A 1 28.36 29.97 26.28
N LYS A 2 27.37 30.54 25.56
CA LYS A 2 27.66 31.34 24.36
C LYS A 2 28.70 32.43 24.71
N ASP A 3 29.74 32.50 23.88
CA ASP A 3 30.81 33.51 23.90
C ASP A 3 31.85 33.43 25.04
N LYS A 4 31.85 32.36 25.86
CA LYS A 4 32.89 32.11 26.87
C LYS A 4 33.75 30.89 26.50
N LYS A 5 35.05 30.99 26.78
CA LYS A 5 36.01 29.90 26.62
C LYS A 5 36.18 29.13 27.94
N TYR A 6 36.23 27.82 27.85
CA TYR A 6 36.44 26.91 28.96
C TYR A 6 37.41 25.81 28.53
N SER A 7 38.17 25.26 29.46
CA SER A 7 38.84 23.98 29.25
C SER A 7 37.91 22.83 29.60
N LEU A 8 38.18 21.63 29.07
CA LEU A 8 37.41 20.43 29.41
C LEU A 8 37.47 20.15 30.92
N MET A 9 38.64 20.38 31.53
CA MET A 9 38.85 20.19 32.95
C MET A 9 38.07 21.18 33.82
N GLU A 10 38.00 22.45 33.40
CA GLU A 10 37.15 23.46 34.06
C GLU A 10 35.67 23.07 34.02
N LEU A 11 35.18 22.56 32.89
CA LEU A 11 33.80 22.09 32.78
C LEU A 11 33.53 20.90 33.69
N LEU A 12 34.42 19.90 33.71
CA LEU A 12 34.26 18.71 34.54
C LEU A 12 34.29 19.04 36.04
N HIS A 13 35.25 19.86 36.47
CA HIS A 13 35.32 20.30 37.87
C HIS A 13 34.11 21.13 38.29
N HIS A 14 33.55 21.93 37.37
CA HIS A 14 32.37 22.76 37.64
C HIS A 14 31.08 21.92 37.84
N PHE A 15 30.87 20.84 37.07
CA PHE A 15 29.69 19.99 37.22
C PHE A 15 29.85 18.89 38.27
N PHE A 16 31.07 18.42 38.47
CA PHE A 16 31.39 17.33 39.37
C PHE A 16 32.45 17.79 40.37
N ASN A 17 32.07 18.63 41.34
CA ASN A 17 33.00 19.15 42.36
C ASN A 17 33.81 18.04 43.07
N GLU A 18 33.22 16.84 43.19
CA GLU A 18 33.87 15.64 43.74
C GLU A 18 35.12 15.22 42.96
N THR A 19 35.20 15.52 41.65
CA THR A 19 36.38 15.26 40.80
C THR A 19 37.53 16.23 41.06
N ALA A 20 37.23 17.47 41.49
CA ALA A 20 38.22 18.44 41.92
C ALA A 20 38.81 18.09 43.30
N GLU A 21 38.03 17.45 44.17
CA GLU A 21 38.46 17.02 45.52
C GLU A 21 39.25 15.70 45.52
N SER A 22 39.09 14.86 44.47
CA SER A 22 39.68 13.51 44.40
C SER A 22 41.03 13.44 43.66
N GLU A 23 41.66 14.58 43.35
CA GLU A 23 42.93 14.67 42.60
C GLU A 23 42.96 13.82 41.30
N ILE A 24 41.82 13.65 40.62
CA ILE A 24 41.76 13.01 39.30
C ILE A 24 42.30 14.00 38.26
N ILE A 25 43.62 14.22 38.30
CA ILE A 25 44.35 15.13 37.41
C ILE A 25 44.67 14.41 36.08
N ASN A 26 44.61 13.07 36.06
CA ASN A 26 45.08 12.27 34.94
C ASN A 26 44.02 11.26 34.47
N PHE A 27 43.13 11.73 33.58
CA PHE A 27 42.09 10.92 32.96
C PHE A 27 42.63 9.77 32.10
N ASP A 28 43.91 9.78 31.71
CA ASP A 28 44.55 8.69 30.94
C ASP A 28 44.66 7.37 31.73
N LYS A 29 44.51 7.43 33.06
CA LYS A 29 44.53 6.24 33.94
C LYS A 29 43.13 5.69 34.25
N CYS A 30 42.08 6.38 33.82
CA CYS A 30 40.70 6.03 34.12
C CYS A 30 39.97 5.60 32.85
N LYS A 31 39.06 4.63 32.97
CA LYS A 31 38.10 4.35 31.90
C LYS A 31 36.96 5.36 32.02
N VAL A 32 36.95 6.33 31.12
CA VAL A 32 35.93 7.40 31.09
C VAL A 32 34.87 7.07 30.05
N LEU A 33 33.60 7.29 30.38
CA LEU A 33 32.48 7.24 29.45
C LEU A 33 31.72 8.56 29.52
N PHE A 34 31.55 9.22 28.38
CA PHE A 34 30.67 10.37 28.22
C PHE A 34 29.36 9.92 27.59
N ALA A 35 28.24 10.17 28.26
CA ALA A 35 26.91 9.97 27.72
C ALA A 35 26.31 11.33 27.36
N PHE A 36 26.15 11.61 26.06
CA PHE A 36 25.49 12.79 25.54
C PHE A 36 24.08 12.43 25.10
N ASP A 37 23.09 12.84 25.91
CA ASP A 37 21.69 12.59 25.63
C ASP A 37 21.10 13.74 24.77
N GLY A 38 20.50 13.43 23.64
CA GLY A 38 19.76 14.39 22.80
C GLY A 38 20.64 15.33 21.98
N LEU A 39 21.49 14.82 21.08
CA LEU A 39 22.29 15.66 20.17
C LEU A 39 21.44 16.62 19.34
N ASP A 40 20.21 16.24 18.99
CA ASP A 40 19.28 17.09 18.25
C ASP A 40 18.75 18.30 19.05
N GLU A 41 18.99 18.32 20.36
CA GLU A 41 18.73 19.47 21.24
C GLU A 41 19.95 20.40 21.33
N CYS A 42 21.09 19.96 20.79
CA CYS A 42 22.33 20.71 20.83
C CYS A 42 22.25 21.92 19.90
N ARG A 43 22.30 23.13 20.48
CA ARG A 43 22.35 24.39 19.73
C ARG A 43 23.77 24.82 19.34
N LEU A 44 24.78 24.00 19.64
CA LEU A 44 26.18 24.30 19.33
C LEU A 44 26.49 23.90 17.88
N PRO A 45 27.23 24.73 17.12
CA PRO A 45 27.65 24.36 15.77
C PRO A 45 28.68 23.23 15.83
N LEU A 46 28.34 22.06 15.28
CA LEU A 46 29.26 20.92 15.20
C LEU A 46 30.16 21.05 13.97
N ASP A 47 31.14 21.96 14.02
CA ASP A 47 32.11 22.10 12.93
C ASP A 47 33.29 21.14 13.09
N PHE A 48 33.28 20.05 12.33
CA PHE A 48 34.39 19.08 12.34
C PHE A 48 35.64 19.57 11.57
N ASN A 49 35.64 20.75 10.96
CA ASN A 49 36.81 21.37 10.33
C ASN A 49 37.51 22.41 11.23
N ASN A 50 37.06 22.57 12.48
CA ASN A 50 37.63 23.52 13.42
C ASN A 50 39.07 23.19 13.89
N GLU A 51 39.66 24.14 14.61
CA GLU A 51 41.01 24.03 15.20
C GLU A 51 41.11 22.81 16.15
N GLY A 52 42.26 22.12 16.07
CA GLY A 52 42.53 20.96 16.91
C GLY A 52 42.83 21.37 18.34
N CYS A 53 42.09 20.81 19.29
CA CYS A 53 42.35 20.93 20.73
C CYS A 53 42.72 19.53 21.25
N CYS A 54 43.89 19.40 21.87
CA CYS A 54 44.41 18.11 22.38
C CYS A 54 44.72 18.15 23.88
N ASP A 55 44.72 19.34 24.49
CA ASP A 55 45.02 19.53 25.90
C ASP A 55 43.72 19.80 26.68
N VAL A 56 43.44 18.98 27.69
CA VAL A 56 42.25 19.10 28.54
C VAL A 56 42.23 20.37 29.39
N THR A 57 43.37 21.06 29.51
CA THR A 57 43.54 22.32 30.24
C THR A 57 43.46 23.56 29.35
N GLU A 58 43.46 23.39 28.02
CA GLU A 58 43.38 24.49 27.07
C GLU A 58 41.94 25.04 26.98
N SER A 59 41.79 26.36 27.17
CA SER A 59 40.47 27.00 27.11
C SER A 59 40.05 27.34 25.67
N THR A 60 38.96 26.72 25.22
CA THR A 60 38.35 26.98 23.91
C THR A 60 36.81 27.04 24.03
N SER A 61 36.10 27.22 22.92
CA SER A 61 34.64 27.20 22.95
C SER A 61 34.10 25.78 23.13
N VAL A 62 32.90 25.65 23.70
CA VAL A 62 32.32 24.35 24.08
C VAL A 62 32.04 23.47 22.86
N ASP A 63 31.68 24.07 21.73
CA ASP A 63 31.52 23.40 20.45
C ASP A 63 32.84 22.80 19.94
N VAL A 64 33.97 23.51 20.12
CA VAL A 64 35.30 23.02 19.77
C VAL A 64 35.73 21.90 20.71
N LEU A 65 35.44 21.99 22.01
CA LEU A 65 35.68 20.89 22.96
C LEU A 65 34.89 19.64 22.59
N LEU A 66 33.59 19.78 22.31
CA LEU A 66 32.71 18.65 21.99
C LEU A 66 33.15 17.95 20.70
N THR A 67 33.41 18.70 19.64
CA THR A 67 33.89 18.14 18.36
C THR A 67 35.27 17.49 18.49
N ASN A 68 36.20 18.06 19.25
CA ASN A 68 37.51 17.45 19.48
C ASN A 68 37.46 16.22 20.39
N LEU A 69 36.48 16.13 21.30
CA LEU A 69 36.19 14.92 22.06
C LEU A 69 35.67 13.81 21.12
N ILE A 70 34.73 14.14 20.23
CA ILE A 70 34.19 13.20 19.22
C ILE A 70 35.27 12.75 18.23
N LYS A 71 36.15 13.65 17.79
CA LYS A 71 37.32 13.32 16.93
C LYS A 71 38.33 12.40 17.63
N GLY A 72 38.28 12.30 18.96
CA GLY A 72 39.29 11.61 19.77
C GLY A 72 40.58 12.40 19.97
N ASN A 73 40.61 13.70 19.67
CA ASN A 73 41.76 14.56 19.94
C ASN A 73 41.89 14.87 21.44
N LEU A 74 40.75 15.07 22.11
CA LEU A 74 40.64 15.17 23.57
C LEU A 74 40.27 13.81 24.13
N LEU A 75 41.03 13.33 25.13
CA LEU A 75 40.79 12.06 25.82
C LEU A 75 40.56 10.86 24.87
N PRO A 76 41.55 10.47 24.05
CA PRO A 76 41.40 9.43 23.02
C PRO A 76 40.98 8.05 23.56
N SER A 77 41.17 7.79 24.86
CA SER A 77 40.76 6.54 25.52
C SER A 77 39.34 6.58 26.10
N ALA A 78 38.64 7.71 26.01
CA ALA A 78 37.28 7.85 26.51
C ALA A 78 36.27 7.21 25.54
N LEU A 79 35.24 6.60 26.11
CA LEU A 79 34.09 6.10 25.36
C LEU A 79 33.03 7.19 25.25
N LEU A 80 32.33 7.22 24.13
CA LEU A 80 31.28 8.18 23.84
C LEU A 80 29.99 7.44 23.51
N TRP A 81 28.92 7.74 24.23
CA TRP A 81 27.57 7.30 23.90
C TRP A 81 26.71 8.53 23.62
N ILE A 82 26.34 8.72 22.35
CA ILE A 82 25.50 9.84 21.92
C ILE A 82 24.11 9.29 21.54
N THR A 83 23.05 9.89 22.07
CA THR A 83 21.67 9.64 21.61
C THR A 83 21.22 10.81 20.72
N SER A 84 20.46 10.52 19.67
CA SER A 84 19.98 11.56 18.73
C SER A 84 18.82 11.06 17.89
N ARG A 85 17.96 11.97 17.42
CA ARG A 85 17.06 11.71 16.29
C ARG A 85 17.87 11.44 14.99
N PRO A 86 17.40 10.54 14.10
CA PRO A 86 18.14 10.17 12.89
C PRO A 86 18.58 11.35 12.02
N ALA A 87 17.73 12.39 11.91
CA ALA A 87 18.04 13.58 11.12
C ALA A 87 19.26 14.37 11.63
N ALA A 88 19.52 14.36 12.95
CA ALA A 88 20.62 15.08 13.57
C ALA A 88 21.88 14.21 13.73
N ALA A 89 21.75 12.88 13.77
CA ALA A 89 22.89 11.97 13.82
C ALA A 89 23.86 12.15 12.64
N ASN A 90 23.34 12.52 11.46
CA ASN A 90 24.14 12.80 10.26
C ASN A 90 25.05 14.03 10.37
N GLN A 91 24.92 14.83 11.43
CA GLN A 91 25.84 15.94 11.71
C GLN A 91 27.23 15.44 12.13
N ILE A 92 27.33 14.20 12.63
CA ILE A 92 28.60 13.58 12.96
C ILE A 92 29.10 12.80 11.74
N PRO A 93 30.31 13.10 11.22
CA PRO A 93 30.88 12.35 10.12
C PRO A 93 31.04 10.86 10.46
N PRO A 94 30.69 9.93 9.55
CA PRO A 94 30.70 8.49 9.83
C PRO A 94 32.07 7.94 10.26
N GLU A 95 33.16 8.57 9.86
CA GLU A 95 34.52 8.21 10.25
C GLU A 95 34.80 8.33 11.76
N TYR A 96 33.98 9.08 12.50
CA TYR A 96 34.08 9.24 13.96
C TYR A 96 33.06 8.37 14.72
N VAL A 97 32.36 7.46 14.05
CA VAL A 97 31.32 6.63 14.64
C VAL A 97 31.67 5.15 14.53
N ASP A 98 32.04 4.54 15.66
CA ASP A 98 32.38 3.11 15.70
C ASP A 98 31.16 2.19 15.56
N GLN A 99 30.03 2.58 16.15
CA GLN A 99 28.81 1.77 16.17
C GLN A 99 27.55 2.65 16.19
N VAL A 100 26.56 2.27 15.38
CA VAL A 100 25.22 2.87 15.38
C VAL A 100 24.21 1.84 15.85
N THR A 101 23.38 2.21 16.83
CA THR A 101 22.29 1.37 17.33
C THR A 101 20.97 2.10 17.19
N GLU A 102 20.02 1.52 16.45
CA GLU A 102 18.69 2.07 16.24
C GLU A 102 17.72 1.59 17.34
N VAL A 103 17.17 2.51 18.12
CA VAL A 103 16.12 2.21 19.10
C VAL A 103 14.76 2.20 18.40
N ARG A 104 14.25 1.00 18.12
CA ARG A 104 13.01 0.83 17.34
C ARG A 104 11.73 1.05 18.15
N GLY A 105 11.71 0.70 19.44
CA GLY A 105 10.52 0.81 20.30
C GLY A 105 9.93 -0.55 20.67
N PHE A 106 8.65 -0.59 21.02
CA PHE A 106 7.96 -1.79 21.51
C PHE A 106 7.45 -2.69 20.39
N SER A 107 7.87 -3.96 20.39
CA SER A 107 7.17 -5.02 19.65
C SER A 107 5.74 -5.22 20.17
N ASP A 108 4.86 -5.83 19.37
CA ASP A 108 3.46 -6.06 19.79
C ASP A 108 3.33 -6.79 21.15
N PRO A 109 4.12 -7.83 21.47
CA PRO A 109 4.10 -8.42 22.81
C PRO A 109 4.52 -7.45 23.92
N GLN A 110 5.52 -6.60 23.65
CA GLN A 110 6.00 -5.60 24.62
C GLN A 110 4.98 -4.47 24.85
N LYS A 111 4.19 -4.09 23.83
CA LYS A 111 3.07 -3.14 24.00
C LYS A 111 2.06 -3.69 25.01
N GLU A 112 1.64 -4.94 24.84
CA GLU A 112 0.72 -5.58 25.78
C GLU A 112 1.32 -5.72 27.18
N GLU A 113 2.59 -6.09 27.27
CA GLU A 113 3.30 -6.20 28.55
C GLU A 113 3.34 -4.85 29.27
N TYR A 114 3.59 -3.76 28.55
CA TYR A 114 3.56 -2.41 29.10
C TYR A 114 2.20 -2.08 29.72
N PHE A 115 1.09 -2.28 28.98
CA PHE A 115 -0.24 -2.01 29.51
C PHE A 115 -0.58 -2.90 30.71
N LYS A 116 -0.21 -4.19 30.67
CA LYS A 116 -0.39 -5.13 31.80
C LYS A 116 0.41 -4.72 33.03
N LYS A 117 1.61 -4.16 32.87
CA LYS A 117 2.46 -3.65 33.97
C LYS A 117 1.98 -2.31 34.52
N ARG A 118 1.40 -1.46 33.68
CA ARG A 118 0.97 -0.10 34.06
C ARG A 118 -0.29 -0.08 34.92
N PHE A 119 -1.16 -1.07 34.80
CA PHE A 119 -2.42 -1.13 35.54
C PHE A 119 -2.45 -2.33 36.49
N SER A 120 -2.74 -2.08 37.77
CA SER A 120 -2.91 -3.14 38.76
C SER A 120 -4.18 -3.97 38.52
N ASP A 121 -5.20 -3.39 37.89
CA ASP A 121 -6.45 -4.08 37.51
C ASP A 121 -6.29 -4.79 36.15
N VAL A 122 -6.30 -6.12 36.21
CA VAL A 122 -6.16 -7.01 35.05
C VAL A 122 -7.32 -6.86 34.06
N ASN A 123 -8.54 -6.58 34.54
CA ASN A 123 -9.71 -6.40 33.67
C ASN A 123 -9.63 -5.07 32.93
N LEU A 124 -9.22 -4.00 33.61
CA LEU A 124 -8.97 -2.70 32.98
C LEU A 124 -7.87 -2.81 31.92
N ALA A 125 -6.74 -3.43 32.24
CA ALA A 125 -5.65 -3.66 31.29
C ALA A 125 -6.12 -4.44 30.06
N SER A 126 -6.92 -5.49 30.25
CA SER A 126 -7.45 -6.31 29.16
C SER A 126 -8.41 -5.53 28.25
N ARG A 127 -9.28 -4.69 28.84
CA ARG A 127 -10.17 -3.78 28.08
C ARG A 127 -9.39 -2.76 27.27
N ILE A 128 -8.36 -2.14 27.86
CA ILE A 128 -7.47 -1.17 27.18
C ILE A 128 -6.76 -1.84 26.01
N ILE A 129 -6.15 -3.01 26.21
CA ILE A 129 -5.46 -3.75 25.14
C ILE A 129 -6.44 -4.11 24.01
N THR A 130 -7.65 -4.55 24.36
CA THR A 130 -8.68 -4.90 23.38
C THR A 130 -9.06 -3.68 22.55
N HIS A 131 -9.33 -2.55 23.21
CA HIS A 131 -9.68 -1.32 22.53
C HIS A 131 -8.53 -0.77 21.66
N MET A 132 -7.29 -0.78 22.17
CA MET A 132 -6.13 -0.40 21.38
C MET A 132 -6.00 -1.26 20.13
N LYS A 133 -6.21 -2.58 20.23
CA LYS A 133 -6.18 -3.48 19.06
C LYS A 133 -7.30 -3.22 18.05
N THR A 134 -8.46 -2.71 18.49
CA THR A 134 -9.53 -2.31 17.56
C THR A 134 -9.16 -1.06 16.75
N SER A 135 -8.41 -0.12 17.32
CA SER A 135 -7.88 1.04 16.57
C SER A 135 -6.44 0.78 16.14
N ARG A 136 -6.28 0.18 14.95
CA ARG A 136 -4.99 -0.29 14.46
C ARG A 136 -3.98 0.83 14.25
N SER A 137 -4.42 2.01 13.81
CA SER A 137 -3.58 3.20 13.69
C SER A 137 -2.97 3.64 15.03
N LEU A 138 -3.79 3.73 16.08
CA LEU A 138 -3.36 4.05 17.46
C LEU A 138 -2.43 2.96 18.02
N TYR A 139 -2.74 1.68 17.78
CA TYR A 139 -1.90 0.56 18.22
C TYR A 139 -0.52 0.52 17.55
N ILE A 140 -0.45 0.91 16.28
CA ILE A 140 0.83 1.03 15.56
C ILE A 140 1.65 2.15 16.17
N MET A 141 1.06 3.31 16.47
CA MET A 141 1.77 4.42 17.11
C MET A 141 2.31 4.05 18.50
N CYS A 142 1.61 3.18 19.25
CA CYS A 142 2.10 2.65 20.53
C CYS A 142 3.42 1.85 20.43
N HIS A 143 3.93 1.59 19.22
CA HIS A 143 5.31 1.16 19.03
C HIS A 143 6.30 2.14 19.69
N ILE A 144 6.01 3.44 19.64
CA ILE A 144 6.82 4.43 20.34
C ILE A 144 6.30 4.54 21.78
N PRO A 145 7.16 4.34 22.80
CA PRO A 145 6.73 4.25 24.21
C PRO A 145 5.93 5.45 24.72
N VAL A 146 6.22 6.68 24.26
CA VAL A 146 5.47 7.87 24.67
C VAL A 146 3.99 7.80 24.30
N PHE A 147 3.66 7.26 23.11
CA PHE A 147 2.26 7.08 22.72
C PHE A 147 1.58 6.00 23.56
N SER A 148 2.28 4.91 23.90
CA SER A 148 1.78 3.92 24.86
C SER A 148 1.45 4.56 26.22
N TRP A 149 2.28 5.48 26.69
CA TRP A 149 2.05 6.21 27.94
C TRP A 149 0.88 7.21 27.87
N ILE A 150 0.76 7.96 26.77
CA ILE A 150 -0.38 8.87 26.53
C ILE A 150 -1.67 8.07 26.47
N SER A 151 -1.73 7.03 25.64
CA SER A 151 -2.90 6.17 25.49
C SER A 151 -3.29 5.50 26.81
N ALA A 152 -2.33 5.00 27.57
CA ALA A 152 -2.60 4.45 28.91
C ALA A 152 -3.22 5.51 29.83
N THR A 153 -2.68 6.73 29.85
CA THR A 153 -3.16 7.82 30.71
C THR A 153 -4.59 8.23 30.37
N VAL A 154 -4.91 8.36 29.09
CA VAL A 154 -6.23 8.75 28.60
C VAL A 154 -7.26 7.65 28.84
N LEU A 155 -6.95 6.42 28.43
CA LEU A 155 -7.90 5.31 28.50
C LEU A 155 -8.18 4.88 29.94
N GLU A 156 -7.21 5.00 30.86
CA GLU A 156 -7.44 4.82 32.31
C GLU A 156 -8.58 5.73 32.77
N LYS A 157 -8.54 7.02 32.42
CA LYS A 157 -9.55 7.99 32.85
C LYS A 157 -10.91 7.83 32.18
N LEU A 158 -10.94 7.58 30.87
CA LEU A 158 -12.21 7.39 30.16
C LEU A 158 -12.95 6.13 30.63
N LEU A 159 -12.22 5.03 30.87
CA LEU A 159 -12.81 3.78 31.30
C LEU A 159 -13.21 3.78 32.79
N GLU A 160 -12.50 4.53 33.64
CA GLU A 160 -12.92 4.82 35.02
C GLU A 160 -14.23 5.61 35.08
N ALA A 161 -14.40 6.59 34.19
CA ALA A 161 -15.56 7.47 34.16
C ALA A 161 -16.83 6.84 33.54
N GLN A 162 -16.74 5.63 32.96
CA GLN A 162 -17.82 4.94 32.23
C GLN A 162 -18.55 5.84 31.21
N SER A 163 -17.84 6.79 30.61
CA SER A 163 -18.43 7.90 29.87
C SER A 163 -17.60 8.20 28.62
N GLY A 164 -18.28 8.37 27.49
CA GLY A 164 -17.71 8.84 26.23
C GLY A 164 -17.45 7.74 25.19
N GLU A 165 -17.47 8.16 23.92
CA GLU A 165 -16.92 7.38 22.81
C GLU A 165 -15.39 7.31 22.98
N MET A 166 -14.79 6.16 22.65
CA MET A 166 -13.35 6.02 22.77
C MET A 166 -12.64 6.72 21.61
N PRO A 167 -11.48 7.35 21.85
CA PRO A 167 -10.73 8.03 20.80
C PRO A 167 -10.27 7.03 19.71
N LYS A 168 -10.55 7.37 18.45
CA LYS A 168 -10.17 6.63 17.25
C LYS A 168 -9.02 7.30 16.49
N THR A 169 -8.89 8.63 16.63
CA THR A 169 -7.83 9.41 15.97
C THR A 169 -6.75 9.86 16.94
N LEU A 170 -5.59 10.27 16.41
CA LEU A 170 -4.51 10.79 17.26
C LEU A 170 -4.93 12.13 17.89
N THR A 171 -5.66 12.96 17.14
CA THR A 171 -6.11 14.26 17.63
C THR A 171 -7.09 14.10 18.80
N GLU A 172 -8.05 13.17 18.71
CA GLU A 172 -8.96 12.85 19.82
C GLU A 172 -8.18 12.40 21.06
N MET A 173 -7.19 11.52 20.88
CA MET A 173 -6.34 11.05 21.97
C MET A 173 -5.62 12.22 22.68
N TYR A 174 -5.10 13.19 21.92
CA TYR A 174 -4.39 14.35 22.48
C TYR A 174 -5.32 15.39 23.11
N ASN A 175 -6.52 15.59 22.53
CA ASN A 175 -7.58 16.40 23.14
C ASN A 175 -7.95 15.86 24.53
N HIS A 176 -8.18 14.54 24.64
CA HIS A 176 -8.45 13.91 25.92
C HIS A 176 -7.25 13.93 26.87
N PHE A 177 -6.03 13.79 26.34
CA PHE A 177 -4.81 13.90 27.14
C PHE A 177 -4.69 15.28 27.78
N LEU A 178 -4.95 16.35 27.02
CA LEU A 178 -4.93 17.71 27.53
C LEU A 178 -5.97 17.92 28.64
N ILE A 179 -7.22 17.48 28.42
CA ILE A 179 -8.29 17.55 29.42
C ILE A 179 -7.90 16.77 30.70
N CYS A 180 -7.35 15.56 30.55
CA CYS A 180 -6.91 14.76 31.69
C CYS A 180 -5.85 15.47 32.54
N ASN A 181 -4.94 16.22 31.90
CA ASN A 181 -3.92 16.99 32.61
C ASN A 181 -4.51 18.20 33.34
N ILE A 182 -5.45 18.93 32.72
CA ILE A 182 -6.17 20.04 33.36
C ILE A 182 -6.92 19.54 34.60
N LEU A 183 -7.70 18.44 34.47
CA LEU A 183 -8.45 17.86 35.59
C LEU A 183 -7.54 17.41 36.74
N ARG A 184 -6.36 16.83 36.42
CA ARG A 184 -5.35 16.45 37.42
C ARG A 184 -4.78 17.66 38.15
N LYS A 185 -4.60 18.79 37.47
CA LYS A 185 -4.18 20.05 38.08
C LYS A 185 -5.17 20.53 39.12
N THR A 186 -6.46 20.61 38.75
CA THR A 186 -7.53 21.04 39.64
C THR A 186 -7.63 20.17 40.90
N GLN A 187 -7.38 18.85 40.79
CA GLN A 187 -7.39 17.94 41.94
C GLN A 187 -6.20 18.12 42.89
N LYS A 188 -5.01 18.44 42.36
CA LYS A 188 -3.78 18.57 43.18
C LYS A 188 -3.69 19.92 43.90
N TYR A 189 -4.22 20.99 43.30
CA TYR A 189 -4.21 22.34 43.87
C TYR A 189 -5.63 22.92 43.86
N PRO A 190 -6.50 22.50 44.79
CA PRO A 190 -7.75 23.19 44.99
C PRO A 190 -7.44 24.60 45.52
N GLU A 191 -7.75 25.63 44.74
CA GLU A 191 -7.77 26.99 45.28
C GLU A 191 -8.79 27.06 46.43
N GLY A 192 -8.57 27.96 47.38
CA GLY A 192 -9.21 27.99 48.70
C GLY A 192 -10.76 28.00 48.72
N PRO A 193 -11.38 28.09 49.90
CA PRO A 193 -12.80 27.79 50.12
C PRO A 193 -13.82 28.74 49.44
N GLU A 194 -13.37 29.72 48.66
CA GLU A 194 -14.25 30.48 47.78
C GLU A 194 -14.45 29.67 46.50
N LYS A 195 -15.64 29.09 46.34
CA LYS A 195 -16.08 28.44 45.10
C LYS A 195 -16.01 29.45 43.95
N ALA A 196 -14.86 29.53 43.28
CA ALA A 196 -14.82 30.02 41.92
C ALA A 196 -15.77 29.12 41.11
N GLU A 197 -16.73 29.72 40.40
CA GLU A 197 -17.61 29.00 39.50
C GLU A 197 -16.73 28.16 38.55
N THR A 198 -17.05 26.88 38.39
CA THR A 198 -16.23 25.90 37.65
C THR A 198 -15.78 26.41 36.27
N ASP A 199 -16.59 27.25 35.63
CA ASP A 199 -16.35 27.85 34.32
C ASP A 199 -15.25 28.93 34.33
N SER A 200 -15.09 29.67 35.43
CA SER A 200 -14.07 30.72 35.55
C SER A 200 -12.66 30.14 35.62
N GLN A 201 -12.49 29.03 36.34
CA GLN A 201 -11.23 28.29 36.42
C GLN A 201 -10.87 27.64 35.08
N MET A 202 -11.85 26.98 34.45
CA MET A 202 -11.64 26.34 33.15
C MET A 202 -11.22 27.34 32.07
N LYS A 203 -11.74 28.57 32.13
CA LYS A 203 -11.34 29.67 31.24
C LYS A 203 -9.89 30.12 31.48
N ALA A 204 -9.46 30.27 32.73
CA ALA A 204 -8.06 30.61 33.04
C ALA A 204 -7.09 29.51 32.56
N ASP A 205 -7.47 28.24 32.75
CA ASP A 205 -6.68 27.11 32.24
C ASP A 205 -6.62 27.10 30.72
N ALA A 206 -7.74 27.39 30.04
CA ALA A 206 -7.79 27.52 28.59
C ALA A 206 -6.86 28.65 28.08
N GLU A 207 -6.90 29.84 28.68
CA GLU A 207 -6.02 30.96 28.33
C GLU A 207 -4.53 30.59 28.48
N MET A 208 -4.17 29.86 29.54
CA MET A 208 -2.80 29.40 29.74
C MET A 208 -2.39 28.34 28.71
N ILE A 209 -3.28 27.40 28.34
CA ILE A 209 -3.02 26.48 27.22
C ILE A 209 -2.77 27.24 25.92
N LEU A 210 -3.50 28.32 25.65
CA LEU A 210 -3.28 29.12 24.46
C LEU A 210 -1.90 29.81 24.46
N LYS A 211 -1.46 30.34 25.62
CA LYS A 211 -0.10 30.89 25.78
C LYS A 211 0.97 29.82 25.57
N LEU A 212 0.77 28.62 26.11
CA LEU A 212 1.67 27.47 25.90
C LEU A 212 1.70 27.05 24.43
N GLY A 213 0.56 27.07 23.74
CA GLY A 213 0.49 26.80 22.30
C GLY A 213 1.22 27.85 21.46
N LYS A 214 1.14 29.13 21.84
CA LYS A 214 1.93 30.19 21.21
C LYS A 214 3.43 29.92 21.33
N LEU A 215 3.89 29.60 22.54
CA LEU A 215 5.29 29.24 22.78
C LEU A 215 5.69 28.01 21.97
N ALA A 216 4.85 26.97 21.96
CA ALA A 216 5.08 25.74 21.23
C ALA A 216 5.27 26.00 19.73
N PHE A 217 4.39 26.81 19.13
CA PHE A 217 4.46 27.19 17.72
C PHE A 217 5.74 27.98 17.40
N GLN A 218 6.05 29.01 18.18
CA GLN A 218 7.26 29.82 17.96
C GLN A 218 8.55 29.00 18.07
N GLN A 219 8.64 28.10 19.05
CA GLN A 219 9.81 27.23 19.20
C GLN A 219 9.87 26.15 18.12
N LEU A 220 8.71 25.65 17.66
CA LEU A 220 8.64 24.69 16.55
C LEU A 220 9.14 25.34 15.25
N GLU A 221 8.76 26.58 14.95
CA GLU A 221 9.27 27.32 13.79
C GLU A 221 10.78 27.59 13.86
N LYS A 222 11.30 27.84 15.07
CA LYS A 222 12.74 28.02 15.32
C LYS A 222 13.51 26.68 15.28
N GLY A 223 12.83 25.53 15.28
CA GLY A 223 13.45 24.20 15.39
C GLY A 223 14.01 23.88 16.79
N ASN A 224 13.53 24.56 17.83
CA ASN A 224 14.02 24.43 19.20
C ASN A 224 13.16 23.44 20.01
N LEU A 225 13.83 22.50 20.71
CA LEU A 225 13.20 21.59 21.68
C LEU A 225 13.27 22.12 23.13
N ILE A 226 14.38 22.76 23.47
CA ILE A 226 14.61 23.44 24.75
C ILE A 226 14.39 24.95 24.57
N PHE A 227 14.03 25.67 25.63
CA PHE A 227 13.86 27.14 25.65
C PHE A 227 14.03 27.69 27.07
N TYR A 228 14.10 29.02 27.21
CA TYR A 228 14.53 29.70 28.43
C TYR A 228 13.45 30.62 29.01
N GLU A 229 13.72 31.23 30.17
CA GLU A 229 12.80 32.16 30.82
C GLU A 229 12.43 33.36 29.92
N GLU A 230 13.34 33.82 29.07
CA GLU A 230 13.06 34.91 28.13
C GLU A 230 11.98 34.52 27.12
N ASP A 231 12.01 33.28 26.62
CA ASP A 231 11.02 32.75 25.67
C ASP A 231 9.62 32.67 26.34
N LEU A 232 9.56 32.31 27.63
CA LEU A 232 8.32 32.31 28.41
C LEU A 232 7.74 33.73 28.56
N ARG A 233 8.59 34.71 28.89
CA ARG A 233 8.19 36.11 29.06
C ARG A 233 7.72 36.72 27.74
N GLU A 234 8.35 36.39 26.61
CA GLU A 234 7.92 36.79 25.27
C GLU A 234 6.49 36.31 24.96
N CYS A 235 6.10 35.16 25.50
CA CYS A 235 4.76 34.60 25.40
C CYS A 235 3.79 35.09 26.49
N SER A 236 4.17 36.05 27.32
CA SER A 236 3.35 36.56 28.44
C SER A 236 2.97 35.47 29.46
N ILE A 237 3.87 34.51 29.66
CA ILE A 237 3.76 33.46 30.68
C ILE A 237 4.60 33.89 31.89
N ASP A 238 3.98 33.92 33.07
CA ASP A 238 4.73 34.12 34.31
C ASP A 238 5.55 32.85 34.61
N VAL A 239 6.83 33.02 34.97
CA VAL A 239 7.73 31.94 35.34
C VAL A 239 7.19 31.16 36.55
N THR A 240 6.49 31.83 37.47
CA THR A 240 5.86 31.14 38.62
C THR A 240 4.68 30.26 38.17
N GLU A 241 3.86 30.75 37.25
CA GLU A 241 2.76 30.01 36.63
C GLU A 241 3.27 28.83 35.78
N ALA A 242 4.35 29.05 35.01
CA ALA A 242 5.05 28.00 34.27
C ALA A 242 5.63 26.93 35.20
N SER A 243 6.13 27.31 36.38
CA SER A 243 6.63 26.37 37.40
C SER A 243 5.48 25.54 37.99
N VAL A 244 4.28 26.11 38.17
CA VAL A 244 3.08 25.36 38.57
C VAL A 244 2.68 24.38 37.47
N TYR A 245 2.65 24.81 36.20
CA TYR A 245 2.39 23.88 35.10
C TYR A 245 3.48 22.81 34.96
N SER A 246 4.76 23.14 35.18
CA SER A 246 5.86 22.18 35.22
C SER A 246 5.74 21.21 36.40
N GLY A 247 5.32 21.64 37.59
CA GLY A 247 5.18 20.79 38.78
C GLY A 247 3.88 19.95 38.81
N VAL A 248 2.80 20.47 38.22
CA VAL A 248 1.46 19.87 38.28
C VAL A 248 1.11 19.14 36.99
N CYS A 249 1.47 19.75 35.85
CA CYS A 249 1.48 19.18 34.51
C CYS A 249 2.92 18.87 34.08
N THR A 250 3.70 18.23 34.96
CA THR A 250 5.02 17.59 34.67
C THR A 250 5.02 16.73 33.40
N GLN A 251 3.83 16.35 32.95
CA GLN A 251 3.54 15.54 31.78
C GLN A 251 3.37 16.35 30.49
N ILE A 252 3.32 17.68 30.58
CA ILE A 252 3.33 18.63 29.45
C ILE A 252 4.69 19.32 29.37
N PHE A 253 5.25 19.74 30.51
CA PHE A 253 6.52 20.47 30.62
C PHE A 253 7.49 19.84 31.59
N ARG A 254 8.79 20.00 31.32
CA ARG A 254 9.88 19.70 32.24
C ARG A 254 10.70 20.96 32.49
N GLU A 255 10.99 21.22 33.77
CA GLU A 255 11.96 22.22 34.21
C GLU A 255 13.24 21.49 34.62
N GLU A 256 14.37 21.94 34.10
CA GLU A 256 15.68 21.42 34.47
C GLU A 256 16.60 22.56 34.92
N SER A 257 17.48 22.24 35.88
CA SER A 257 18.55 23.16 36.26
C SER A 257 19.68 23.02 35.25
N GLY A 258 19.85 24.04 34.41
CA GLY A 258 20.97 24.12 33.49
C GLY A 258 22.29 24.35 34.21
N LEU A 259 23.35 24.46 33.40
CA LEU A 259 24.76 24.50 33.81
C LEU A 259 25.14 25.67 34.76
N TYR A 260 24.26 26.65 34.97
CA TYR A 260 24.45 27.84 35.81
C TYR A 260 23.28 28.15 36.75
N GLN A 261 22.44 27.16 37.09
CA GLN A 261 21.17 27.37 37.82
C GLN A 261 20.13 28.22 37.05
N GLU A 262 20.41 28.58 35.79
CA GLU A 262 19.39 29.08 34.86
C GLU A 262 18.43 27.93 34.55
N LYS A 263 17.14 28.21 34.69
CA LYS A 263 16.08 27.23 34.44
C LYS A 263 15.92 27.05 32.93
N VAL A 264 16.02 25.80 32.50
CA VAL A 264 15.74 25.39 31.11
C VAL A 264 14.40 24.67 31.10
N TYR A 265 13.63 24.92 30.05
CA TYR A 265 12.31 24.35 29.86
C TYR A 265 12.23 23.58 28.55
N CYS A 266 11.51 22.47 28.56
CA CYS A 266 11.13 21.75 27.36
C CYS A 266 9.74 21.15 27.51
N PHE A 267 9.10 20.84 26.39
CA PHE A 267 7.94 19.97 26.41
C PHE A 267 8.39 18.53 26.65
N VAL A 268 7.59 17.73 27.36
CA VAL A 268 7.95 16.34 27.69
C VAL A 268 8.25 15.49 26.45
N HIS A 269 7.60 15.81 25.33
CA HIS A 269 7.87 15.21 24.05
C HIS A 269 7.49 16.16 22.91
N LEU A 270 8.20 16.08 21.78
CA LEU A 270 7.96 16.91 20.60
C LEU A 270 6.51 16.84 20.10
N SER A 271 5.88 15.66 20.16
CA SER A 271 4.48 15.52 19.75
C SER A 271 3.50 16.37 20.58
N ILE A 272 3.83 16.67 21.84
CA ILE A 272 3.03 17.56 22.69
C ILE A 272 3.22 19.01 22.25
N GLN A 273 4.46 19.39 21.92
CA GLN A 273 4.78 20.70 21.34
C GLN A 273 4.03 20.90 20.00
N GLU A 274 4.10 19.91 19.10
CA GLU A 274 3.41 19.94 17.81
C GLU A 274 1.88 20.03 17.97
N PHE A 275 1.30 19.30 18.92
CA PHE A 275 -0.13 19.37 19.21
C PHE A 275 -0.54 20.75 19.74
N LEU A 276 0.16 21.28 20.74
CA LEU A 276 -0.16 22.60 21.31
C LEU A 276 0.05 23.73 20.29
N ALA A 277 1.06 23.61 19.43
CA ALA A 277 1.25 24.52 18.31
C ALA A 277 0.05 24.48 17.35
N ALA A 278 -0.46 23.29 17.02
CA ALA A 278 -1.64 23.14 16.17
C ALA A 278 -2.90 23.75 16.81
N VAL A 279 -3.10 23.56 18.11
CA VAL A 279 -4.18 24.21 18.87
C VAL A 279 -4.07 25.74 18.77
N TYR A 280 -2.88 26.31 18.95
CA TYR A 280 -2.68 27.76 18.83
C TYR A 280 -3.00 28.27 17.43
N VAL A 281 -2.48 27.63 16.39
CA VAL A 281 -2.76 28.03 15.00
C VAL A 281 -4.25 27.93 14.69
N PHE A 282 -4.91 26.86 15.11
CA PHE A 282 -6.34 26.67 14.93
C PHE A 282 -7.16 27.74 15.65
N VAL A 283 -6.89 28.01 16.93
CA VAL A 283 -7.63 29.00 17.72
C VAL A 283 -7.38 30.42 17.22
N THR A 284 -6.14 30.80 16.92
CA THR A 284 -5.81 32.13 16.37
C THR A 284 -6.45 32.34 15.01
N PHE A 285 -6.43 31.34 14.13
CA PHE A 285 -7.13 31.44 12.86
C PHE A 285 -8.64 31.64 13.09
N ASN A 286 -9.24 30.85 13.98
CA ASN A 286 -10.66 30.93 14.20
C ASN A 286 -11.09 32.28 14.82
N ASN A 287 -10.31 32.83 15.76
CA ASN A 287 -10.64 34.09 16.42
C ASN A 287 -10.32 35.33 15.57
N ASP A 288 -9.18 35.33 14.89
CA ASP A 288 -8.61 36.54 14.28
C ASP A 288 -8.57 36.49 12.74
N ASN A 289 -8.93 35.37 12.10
CA ASN A 289 -8.77 35.10 10.66
C ASN A 289 -7.33 35.28 10.15
N VAL A 290 -6.35 35.00 11.02
CA VAL A 290 -4.92 35.10 10.71
C VAL A 290 -4.38 33.72 10.33
N ASN A 291 -3.86 33.60 9.11
CA ASN A 291 -3.18 32.40 8.65
C ASN A 291 -1.69 32.47 9.05
N LEU A 292 -1.35 31.85 10.18
CA LEU A 292 0.04 31.76 10.67
C LEU A 292 0.92 30.82 9.83
N MET A 293 0.34 30.02 8.94
CA MET A 293 1.07 29.12 8.04
C MET A 293 1.48 29.79 6.73
N ALA A 294 0.99 31.00 6.45
CA ALA A 294 1.40 31.81 5.30
C ALA A 294 2.67 32.62 5.61
N GLU A 295 3.46 32.87 4.56
CA GLU A 295 4.65 33.73 4.66
C GLU A 295 4.28 35.14 5.13
N PRO A 296 5.09 35.77 6.01
CA PRO A 296 4.78 37.06 6.64
C PRO A 296 4.40 38.19 5.67
N GLU A 297 4.93 38.16 4.45
CA GLU A 297 4.83 39.21 3.43
C GLU A 297 3.71 38.96 2.40
N THR A 298 2.93 37.88 2.54
CA THR A 298 1.88 37.53 1.57
C THR A 298 0.50 38.10 1.91
N THR A 299 -0.27 38.49 0.89
CA THR A 299 -1.67 38.94 1.00
C THR A 299 -2.62 37.90 1.60
N THR A 300 -2.18 36.64 1.74
CA THR A 300 -2.92 35.52 2.33
C THR A 300 -2.85 35.42 3.85
N ARG A 301 -2.12 36.32 4.53
CA ARG A 301 -1.93 36.26 6.00
C ARG A 301 -3.16 36.74 6.79
N ILE A 302 -3.90 37.74 6.30
CA ILE A 302 -5.18 38.21 6.86
C ILE A 302 -6.25 37.96 5.81
N LEU A 303 -7.19 37.04 6.09
CA LEU A 303 -8.19 36.63 5.11
C LEU A 303 -9.50 37.40 5.31
N GLN A 304 -9.89 38.19 4.30
CA GLN A 304 -11.16 38.94 4.25
C GLN A 304 -12.24 38.23 3.40
N MET A 305 -12.07 36.93 3.10
CA MET A 305 -12.95 36.14 2.23
C MET A 305 -14.04 35.38 3.02
N SER A 306 -14.92 34.66 2.32
CA SER A 306 -15.86 33.71 2.92
C SER A 306 -15.14 32.67 3.79
N GLU A 307 -15.77 32.29 4.91
CA GLU A 307 -15.16 31.47 5.97
C GLU A 307 -14.73 30.06 5.51
N ASP A 308 -15.49 29.41 4.62
CA ASP A 308 -15.10 28.10 4.06
C ASP A 308 -13.85 28.18 3.17
N THR A 309 -13.72 29.28 2.44
CA THR A 309 -12.57 29.54 1.57
C THR A 309 -11.34 29.88 2.41
N SER A 310 -11.50 30.56 3.54
CA SER A 310 -10.38 30.95 4.39
C SER A 310 -9.77 29.77 5.14
N ALA A 311 -10.59 28.86 5.70
CA ALA A 311 -10.10 27.65 6.38
C ALA A 311 -9.35 26.72 5.41
N THR A 312 -9.89 26.55 4.20
CA THR A 312 -9.23 25.79 3.15
C THR A 312 -7.87 26.39 2.77
N ILE A 313 -7.72 27.72 2.75
CA ILE A 313 -6.44 28.38 2.49
C ILE A 313 -5.42 28.09 3.60
N LEU A 314 -5.82 28.12 4.88
CA LEU A 314 -4.97 27.73 6.01
C LEU A 314 -4.47 26.28 5.83
N HIS A 315 -5.38 25.34 5.61
CA HIS A 315 -5.03 23.93 5.46
C HIS A 315 -4.10 23.69 4.27
N LYS A 316 -4.38 24.30 3.11
CA LYS A 316 -3.49 24.23 1.93
C LYS A 316 -2.09 24.75 2.25
N SER A 317 -1.99 25.89 2.92
CA SER A 317 -0.72 26.49 3.35
C SER A 317 0.05 25.55 4.29
N ALA A 318 -0.64 24.94 5.26
CA ALA A 318 -0.06 24.00 6.20
C ALA A 318 0.44 22.72 5.50
N VAL A 319 -0.35 22.15 4.58
CA VAL A 319 0.04 20.98 3.77
C VAL A 319 1.31 21.29 2.96
N ASP A 320 1.36 22.44 2.29
CA ASP A 320 2.52 22.83 1.49
C ASP A 320 3.77 23.06 2.35
N LYS A 321 3.65 23.75 3.49
CA LYS A 321 4.78 23.97 4.41
C LYS A 321 5.30 22.65 5.00
N ALA A 322 4.41 21.71 5.32
CA ALA A 322 4.81 20.38 5.79
C ALA A 322 5.50 19.56 4.70
N LEU A 323 5.02 19.60 3.46
CA LEU A 323 5.67 18.91 2.32
C LEU A 323 7.04 19.49 1.97
N GLN A 324 7.26 20.79 2.21
CA GLN A 324 8.55 21.46 2.04
C GLN A 324 9.54 21.16 3.18
N SER A 325 9.05 20.63 4.31
CA SER A 325 9.90 20.28 5.46
C SER A 325 10.76 19.05 5.16
N GLY A 326 12.08 19.26 4.99
CA GLY A 326 13.01 18.19 4.63
C GLY A 326 13.10 17.07 5.68
N ASN A 327 12.95 17.37 6.97
CA ASN A 327 13.04 16.39 8.06
C ASN A 327 11.67 15.95 8.62
N GLY A 328 10.55 16.47 8.10
CA GLY A 328 9.21 16.09 8.54
C GLY A 328 8.76 16.63 9.89
N HIS A 329 9.44 17.64 10.45
CA HIS A 329 9.12 18.20 11.77
C HIS A 329 7.73 18.87 11.89
N LEU A 330 6.97 18.95 10.80
CA LEU A 330 5.59 19.45 10.78
C LEU A 330 4.56 18.35 10.48
N ASP A 331 4.99 17.09 10.36
CA ASP A 331 4.11 16.01 9.94
C ASP A 331 3.01 15.74 10.98
N LEU A 332 3.37 15.61 12.27
CA LEU A 332 2.38 15.46 13.34
C LEU A 332 1.59 16.74 13.58
N PHE A 333 2.25 17.91 13.53
CA PHE A 333 1.56 19.21 13.59
C PHE A 333 0.43 19.29 12.56
N LEU A 334 0.69 18.92 11.30
CA LEU A 334 -0.31 18.96 10.23
C LEU A 334 -1.49 18.04 10.53
N ARG A 335 -1.20 16.80 10.99
CA ARG A 335 -2.24 15.85 11.39
C ARG A 335 -3.15 16.42 12.46
N PHE A 336 -2.57 17.01 13.50
CA PHE A 336 -3.33 17.64 14.58
C PHE A 336 -4.15 18.83 14.10
N LEU A 337 -3.56 19.71 13.27
CA LEU A 337 -4.27 20.88 12.76
C LEU A 337 -5.51 20.49 11.95
N LEU A 338 -5.39 19.47 11.10
CA LEU A 338 -6.50 18.94 10.31
C LEU A 338 -7.51 18.17 11.16
N GLY A 339 -7.06 17.39 12.14
CA GLY A 339 -7.97 16.74 13.07
C GLY A 339 -8.78 17.74 13.90
N LEU A 340 -8.17 18.85 14.32
CA LEU A 340 -8.84 19.91 15.08
C LEU A 340 -9.95 20.62 14.29
N SER A 341 -9.90 20.60 12.96
CA SER A 341 -10.97 21.16 12.12
C SER A 341 -12.22 20.29 12.04
N MET A 342 -12.20 19.08 12.60
CA MET A 342 -13.36 18.20 12.69
C MET A 342 -14.24 18.60 13.88
N GLU A 343 -15.55 18.76 13.65
CA GLU A 343 -16.50 19.11 14.70
C GLU A 343 -16.52 18.10 15.86
N SER A 344 -16.26 16.81 15.59
CA SER A 344 -16.16 15.77 16.63
C SER A 344 -15.01 16.01 17.62
N ASN A 345 -14.01 16.79 17.22
CA ASN A 345 -12.85 17.14 18.03
C ASN A 345 -13.03 18.46 18.81
N HIS A 346 -14.14 19.17 18.64
CA HIS A 346 -14.43 20.39 19.38
C HIS A 346 -14.81 20.04 20.83
N THR A 347 -13.80 20.01 21.70
CA THR A 347 -14.00 19.83 23.13
C THR A 347 -14.53 21.10 23.77
N HIS A 348 -15.16 20.98 24.94
CA HIS A 348 -15.59 22.15 25.73
C HIS A 348 -14.43 23.14 26.00
N LEU A 349 -13.19 22.66 26.08
CA LEU A 349 -12.01 23.51 26.20
C LEU A 349 -11.79 24.37 24.95
N LEU A 350 -11.95 23.80 23.76
CA LEU A 350 -11.86 24.54 22.50
C LEU A 350 -13.03 25.50 22.32
N ASP A 351 -14.24 25.13 22.75
CA ASP A 351 -15.41 26.01 22.74
C ASP A 351 -15.19 27.26 23.61
N LEU A 352 -14.48 27.13 24.74
CA LEU A 352 -14.11 28.26 25.59
C LEU A 352 -13.06 29.18 24.93
N LEU A 353 -12.22 28.63 24.06
CA LEU A 353 -11.16 29.35 23.36
C LEU A 353 -11.64 30.05 22.09
N ILE A 354 -12.68 29.52 21.45
CA ILE A 354 -13.20 30.03 20.18
C ILE A 354 -14.38 30.96 20.45
N GLN A 355 -14.27 32.22 20.04
CA GLN A 355 -15.40 33.14 20.10
C GLN A 355 -16.48 32.70 19.10
N THR A 356 -17.69 32.43 19.61
CA THR A 356 -18.76 31.70 18.95
C THR A 356 -19.12 32.29 17.58
N ARG A 357 -18.79 31.56 16.52
CA ARG A 357 -19.49 31.60 15.23
C ARG A 357 -19.75 30.15 14.85
N ASN A 358 -21.02 29.81 14.56
CA ASN A 358 -21.41 28.48 14.09
C ASN A 358 -20.67 28.19 12.77
N ARG A 359 -19.66 27.32 12.84
CA ARG A 359 -18.76 26.95 11.73
C ARG A 359 -19.07 25.53 11.28
N SER A 360 -20.00 25.35 10.35
CA SER A 360 -20.09 24.10 9.60
C SER A 360 -19.09 24.15 8.45
N GLN A 361 -17.81 23.98 8.73
CA GLN A 361 -16.76 23.99 7.72
C GLN A 361 -16.74 22.63 7.01
N THR A 362 -16.96 22.61 5.70
CA THR A 362 -16.80 21.38 4.93
C THR A 362 -15.33 21.19 4.55
N ASN A 363 -14.70 20.16 5.11
CA ASN A 363 -13.30 19.81 4.80
C ASN A 363 -13.12 19.20 3.39
N GLU A 364 -14.17 19.16 2.56
CA GLU A 364 -14.18 18.52 1.23
C GLU A 364 -13.10 19.09 0.29
N GLU A 365 -12.93 20.41 0.24
CA GLU A 365 -11.88 21.02 -0.60
C GLU A 365 -10.47 20.69 -0.09
N THR A 366 -10.31 20.58 1.23
CA THR A 366 -9.04 20.21 1.86
C THR A 366 -8.71 18.75 1.54
N VAL A 367 -9.68 17.84 1.68
CA VAL A 367 -9.56 16.43 1.30
C VAL A 367 -9.18 16.31 -0.17
N LYS A 368 -9.86 17.03 -1.05
CA LYS A 368 -9.55 17.03 -2.50
C LYS A 368 -8.12 17.49 -2.77
N TYR A 369 -7.65 18.52 -2.07
CA TYR A 369 -6.28 19.02 -2.21
C TYR A 369 -5.23 18.00 -1.73
N ILE A 370 -5.47 17.36 -0.59
CA ILE A 370 -4.57 16.31 -0.06
C ILE A 370 -4.48 15.14 -1.06
N LYS A 371 -5.62 14.69 -1.59
CA LYS A 371 -5.65 13.65 -2.63
C LYS A 371 -4.88 14.06 -3.89
N GLU A 372 -4.97 15.32 -4.30
CA GLU A 372 -4.17 15.87 -5.41
C GLU A 372 -2.66 15.83 -5.11
N LYS A 373 -2.24 16.22 -3.91
CA LYS A 373 -0.84 16.16 -3.48
C LYS A 373 -0.29 14.73 -3.45
N ILE A 374 -1.08 13.75 -3.03
CA ILE A 374 -0.69 12.33 -3.10
C ILE A 374 -0.49 11.88 -4.56
N ARG A 375 -1.32 12.36 -5.49
CA ARG A 375 -1.18 12.07 -6.93
C ARG A 375 0.07 12.72 -7.55
N GLN A 376 0.55 13.83 -6.99
CA GLN A 376 1.82 14.47 -7.38
C GLN A 376 3.07 13.65 -6.97
N ASN A 377 2.88 12.53 -6.27
CA ASN A 377 3.92 11.55 -5.95
C ASN A 377 5.10 12.10 -5.11
N PRO A 378 4.84 12.60 -3.89
CA PRO A 378 5.91 12.96 -2.95
C PRO A 378 6.62 11.70 -2.41
N SER A 379 7.62 11.86 -1.52
CA SER A 379 8.32 10.71 -0.94
C SER A 379 7.35 9.76 -0.21
N PRO A 380 7.70 8.46 -0.06
CA PRO A 380 6.86 7.49 0.64
C PRO A 380 6.44 7.96 2.05
N GLU A 381 7.34 8.57 2.81
CA GLU A 381 7.10 9.07 4.16
C GLU A 381 6.07 10.21 4.15
N ARG A 382 6.18 11.13 3.19
CA ARG A 382 5.24 12.25 3.01
C ARG A 382 3.87 11.75 2.55
N CYS A 383 3.82 10.79 1.61
CA CYS A 383 2.58 10.13 1.21
C CYS A 383 1.88 9.50 2.42
N ILE A 384 2.59 8.73 3.24
CA ILE A 384 2.04 8.11 4.46
C ILE A 384 1.49 9.17 5.42
N ASN A 385 2.21 10.29 5.62
CA ASN A 385 1.71 11.38 6.45
C ASN A 385 0.41 12.00 5.89
N LEU A 386 0.31 12.21 4.57
CA LEU A 386 -0.92 12.71 3.95
C LEU A 386 -2.10 11.74 4.08
N PHE A 387 -1.86 10.42 4.03
CA PHE A 387 -2.89 9.43 4.34
C PHE A 387 -3.34 9.49 5.80
N HIS A 388 -2.41 9.70 6.74
CA HIS A 388 -2.78 9.95 8.13
C HIS A 388 -3.62 11.22 8.27
N CYS A 389 -3.32 12.28 7.51
CA CYS A 389 -4.13 13.49 7.47
C CYS A 389 -5.56 13.22 6.99
N LEU A 390 -5.75 12.40 5.93
CA LEU A 390 -7.08 11.96 5.49
C LEU A 390 -7.81 11.17 6.58
N ASN A 391 -7.09 10.32 7.32
CA ASN A 391 -7.66 9.58 8.45
C ASN A 391 -8.10 10.49 9.60
N GLU A 392 -7.34 11.54 9.93
CA GLU A 392 -7.77 12.54 10.94
C GLU A 392 -9.01 13.32 10.47
N LEU A 393 -9.19 13.49 9.15
CA LEU A 393 -10.38 14.07 8.53
C LEU A 393 -11.53 13.07 8.33
N ASN A 394 -11.39 11.83 8.81
CA ASN A 394 -12.35 10.74 8.64
C ASN A 394 -12.70 10.43 7.16
N ASP A 395 -11.76 10.69 6.24
CA ASP A 395 -11.89 10.36 4.82
C ASP A 395 -11.15 9.06 4.49
N HIS A 396 -11.91 7.99 4.21
CA HIS A 396 -11.39 6.70 3.77
C HIS A 396 -11.59 6.46 2.26
N SER A 397 -12.24 7.40 1.57
CA SER A 397 -12.68 7.24 0.18
C SER A 397 -11.53 7.17 -0.82
N LEU A 398 -10.33 7.68 -0.51
CA LEU A 398 -9.17 7.55 -1.40
C LEU A 398 -8.78 6.08 -1.66
N VAL A 399 -8.93 5.20 -0.66
CA VAL A 399 -8.63 3.78 -0.83
C VAL A 399 -9.64 3.14 -1.79
N GLU A 400 -10.91 3.48 -1.64
CA GLU A 400 -12.00 3.03 -2.51
C GLU A 400 -11.82 3.55 -3.94
N GLU A 401 -11.41 4.83 -4.09
CA GLU A 401 -11.04 5.43 -5.37
C GLU A 401 -9.91 4.62 -6.03
N ILE A 402 -8.80 4.37 -5.31
CA ILE A 402 -7.66 3.59 -5.81
C ILE A 402 -8.09 2.17 -6.18
N GLN A 403 -8.89 1.50 -5.35
CA GLN A 403 -9.45 0.18 -5.65
C GLN A 403 -10.29 0.18 -6.94
N SER A 404 -11.18 1.17 -7.10
CA SER A 404 -12.02 1.32 -8.31
C SER A 404 -11.18 1.54 -9.56
N TYR A 405 -10.15 2.40 -9.47
CA TYR A 405 -9.23 2.65 -10.59
C TYR A 405 -8.42 1.40 -10.97
N LEU A 406 -7.83 0.71 -9.99
CA LEU A 406 -7.01 -0.46 -10.25
C LEU A 406 -7.85 -1.65 -10.76
N SER A 407 -9.03 -1.88 -10.19
CA SER A 407 -9.92 -3.00 -10.57
C SER A 407 -10.58 -2.84 -11.94
N SER A 408 -10.83 -1.61 -12.39
CA SER A 408 -11.44 -1.32 -13.70
C SER A 408 -10.50 -1.51 -14.89
N GLY A 409 -9.20 -1.70 -14.66
CA GLY A 409 -8.20 -1.83 -15.73
C GLY A 409 -8.06 -0.58 -16.62
N SER A 410 -8.62 0.55 -16.20
CA SER A 410 -8.66 1.83 -16.93
C SER A 410 -7.30 2.55 -17.01
N LEU A 411 -6.29 2.02 -16.33
CA LEU A 411 -4.93 2.56 -16.30
C LEU A 411 -4.15 2.15 -17.55
N SER A 412 -4.38 2.88 -18.63
CA SER A 412 -3.44 2.95 -19.76
C SER A 412 -2.44 4.13 -19.63
N GLU A 413 -2.51 4.96 -18.58
CA GLU A 413 -1.65 6.16 -18.45
C GLU A 413 -0.96 6.42 -17.09
N ALA A 414 -1.02 5.55 -16.07
CA ALA A 414 -0.12 5.67 -14.91
C ALA A 414 0.06 4.37 -14.12
N GLU A 415 1.25 3.78 -14.16
CA GLU A 415 1.68 2.84 -13.11
C GLU A 415 1.75 3.61 -11.78
N LEU A 416 1.10 3.12 -10.72
CA LEU A 416 1.29 3.70 -9.39
C LEU A 416 2.78 3.74 -9.07
N SER A 417 3.25 4.86 -8.55
CA SER A 417 4.65 4.99 -8.17
C SER A 417 5.00 4.05 -7.01
N PRO A 418 6.29 3.74 -6.78
CA PRO A 418 6.71 2.99 -5.60
C PRO A 418 6.24 3.61 -4.27
N ALA A 419 6.18 4.95 -4.19
CA ALA A 419 5.70 5.65 -3.00
C ALA A 419 4.18 5.47 -2.81
N GLN A 420 3.40 5.53 -3.88
CA GLN A 420 1.96 5.29 -3.84
C GLN A 420 1.62 3.84 -3.50
N TRP A 421 2.37 2.86 -4.03
CA TRP A 421 2.26 1.46 -3.60
C TRP A 421 2.57 1.28 -2.13
N SER A 422 3.66 1.88 -1.65
CA SER A 422 4.05 1.81 -0.24
C SER A 422 2.98 2.40 0.68
N ALA A 423 2.40 3.54 0.26
CA ALA A 423 1.33 4.18 0.99
C ALA A 423 0.02 3.36 0.96
N LEU A 424 -0.36 2.77 -0.18
CA LEU A 424 -1.50 1.87 -0.27
C LEU A 424 -1.33 0.65 0.65
N VAL A 425 -0.15 0.01 0.63
CA VAL A 425 0.17 -1.10 1.52
C VAL A 425 0.03 -0.67 2.98
N PHE A 426 0.61 0.48 3.33
CA PHE A 426 0.52 1.02 4.69
C PHE A 426 -0.94 1.18 5.12
N VAL A 427 -1.76 1.85 4.32
CA VAL A 427 -3.16 2.12 4.63
C VAL A 427 -3.97 0.84 4.80
N LEU A 428 -3.80 -0.13 3.90
CA LEU A 428 -4.46 -1.43 4.02
C LEU A 428 -4.06 -2.13 5.33
N LEU A 429 -2.77 -2.10 5.67
CA LEU A 429 -2.25 -2.69 6.90
C LEU A 429 -2.63 -1.91 8.17
N THR A 430 -3.08 -0.67 8.07
CA THR A 430 -3.46 0.18 9.21
C THR A 430 -4.96 0.41 9.34
N SER A 431 -5.78 -0.13 8.43
CA SER A 431 -7.24 -0.03 8.47
C SER A 431 -7.83 -0.67 9.74
N GLU A 432 -8.97 -0.15 10.21
CA GLU A 432 -9.71 -0.69 11.36
C GLU A 432 -10.38 -2.03 11.05
N GLU A 433 -10.73 -2.28 9.78
CA GLU A 433 -11.25 -3.59 9.37
C GLU A 433 -10.14 -4.64 9.45
N GLU A 434 -10.41 -5.75 10.14
CA GLU A 434 -9.49 -6.90 10.09
C GLU A 434 -9.30 -7.31 8.63
N LEU A 435 -8.05 -7.29 8.16
CA LEU A 435 -7.63 -7.82 6.86
C LEU A 435 -7.78 -9.35 6.82
N GLU A 436 -8.96 -9.88 7.13
CA GLU A 436 -9.25 -11.31 7.12
C GLU A 436 -9.15 -11.84 5.68
N VAL A 437 -9.79 -11.14 4.73
CA VAL A 437 -9.82 -11.55 3.32
C VAL A 437 -9.21 -10.47 2.43
N PHE A 438 -8.08 -10.79 1.81
CA PHE A 438 -7.47 -9.97 0.77
C PHE A 438 -7.81 -10.54 -0.62
N ASP A 439 -8.48 -9.76 -1.45
CA ASP A 439 -8.79 -10.11 -2.84
C ASP A 439 -7.97 -9.25 -3.79
N LEU A 440 -7.01 -9.86 -4.48
CA LEU A 440 -6.10 -9.18 -5.38
C LEU A 440 -6.85 -8.55 -6.58
N LYS A 441 -7.98 -9.11 -7.01
CA LYS A 441 -8.78 -8.58 -8.14
C LYS A 441 -9.38 -7.21 -7.86
N LYS A 442 -9.56 -6.85 -6.59
CA LYS A 442 -10.01 -5.50 -6.17
C LYS A 442 -8.93 -4.44 -6.39
N TYR A 443 -7.69 -4.87 -6.59
CA TYR A 443 -6.56 -4.02 -6.84
C TYR A 443 -6.02 -4.34 -8.23
N SER A 444 -5.15 -5.33 -8.38
CA SER A 444 -4.45 -5.57 -9.64
C SER A 444 -4.52 -7.02 -10.09
N LYS A 445 -5.05 -7.28 -11.29
CA LYS A 445 -4.99 -8.62 -11.92
C LYS A 445 -3.65 -8.85 -12.62
N SER A 446 -2.54 -8.62 -11.91
CA SER A 446 -1.19 -8.73 -12.45
C SER A 446 -0.19 -9.26 -11.42
N GLU A 447 0.89 -9.83 -11.94
CA GLU A 447 2.01 -10.32 -11.14
C GLU A 447 2.74 -9.19 -10.39
N GLU A 448 2.99 -8.05 -11.03
CA GLU A 448 3.62 -6.89 -10.37
C GLU A 448 2.78 -6.37 -9.21
N GLY A 449 1.45 -6.27 -9.40
CA GLY A 449 0.54 -5.86 -8.35
C GLY A 449 0.55 -6.81 -7.15
N LEU A 450 0.64 -8.13 -7.38
CA LEU A 450 0.83 -9.10 -6.30
C LEU A 450 2.14 -8.83 -5.55
N LEU A 451 3.26 -8.64 -6.26
CA LEU A 451 4.57 -8.41 -5.63
C LEU A 451 4.56 -7.16 -4.74
N ARG A 452 3.93 -6.07 -5.21
CA ARG A 452 3.78 -4.83 -4.42
C ARG A 452 2.89 -5.02 -3.19
N LEU A 453 1.89 -5.89 -3.26
CA LEU A 453 0.91 -6.15 -2.20
C LEU A 453 1.23 -7.38 -1.33
N LEU A 454 2.39 -8.03 -1.52
CA LEU A 454 2.83 -9.16 -0.69
C LEU A 454 2.78 -8.87 0.83
N PRO A 455 3.13 -7.67 1.33
CA PRO A 455 3.00 -7.37 2.76
C PRO A 455 1.55 -7.49 3.26
N VAL A 456 0.56 -7.15 2.43
CA VAL A 456 -0.86 -7.28 2.75
C VAL A 456 -1.26 -8.75 2.74
N VAL A 457 -0.87 -9.52 1.72
CA VAL A 457 -1.07 -10.98 1.65
C VAL A 457 -0.51 -11.67 2.89
N LYS A 458 0.66 -11.24 3.38
CA LYS A 458 1.32 -11.79 4.56
C LYS A 458 0.54 -11.55 5.85
N ALA A 459 -0.10 -10.39 5.95
CA ALA A 459 -0.90 -10.00 7.11
C ALA A 459 -2.31 -10.61 7.10
N SER A 460 -2.81 -11.05 5.95
CA SER A 460 -4.15 -11.61 5.80
C SER A 460 -4.27 -13.08 6.18
N SER A 461 -5.47 -13.50 6.59
CA SER A 461 -5.77 -14.91 6.87
C SER A 461 -6.18 -15.66 5.60
N THR A 462 -6.82 -14.97 4.65
CA THR A 462 -7.27 -15.49 3.36
C THR A 462 -6.79 -14.60 2.24
N ALA A 463 -6.12 -15.18 1.23
CA ALA A 463 -5.73 -14.49 0.02
C ALA A 463 -6.44 -15.11 -1.20
N LEU A 464 -7.24 -14.29 -1.89
CA LEU A 464 -7.92 -14.64 -3.13
C LEU A 464 -7.13 -14.06 -4.30
N LEU A 465 -6.35 -14.91 -4.94
CA LEU A 465 -5.48 -14.58 -6.07
C LEU A 465 -5.95 -15.25 -7.37
N ASN A 466 -7.21 -15.70 -7.41
CA ASN A 466 -7.74 -16.47 -8.51
C ASN A 466 -8.04 -15.61 -9.75
N GLY A 467 -7.74 -16.10 -10.95
CA GLY A 467 -7.98 -15.38 -12.21
C GLY A 467 -7.22 -14.05 -12.32
N CYS A 468 -5.97 -14.02 -11.84
CA CYS A 468 -5.15 -12.80 -11.74
C CYS A 468 -3.96 -12.79 -12.72
N ASN A 469 -3.99 -13.65 -13.75
CA ASN A 469 -2.93 -13.76 -14.77
C ASN A 469 -1.52 -14.05 -14.17
N LEU A 470 -1.47 -14.78 -13.06
CA LEU A 470 -0.21 -15.11 -12.38
C LEU A 470 0.52 -16.25 -13.09
N THR A 471 1.86 -16.23 -13.03
CA THR A 471 2.73 -17.25 -13.63
C THR A 471 3.62 -17.94 -12.59
N GLU A 472 4.46 -18.88 -13.00
CA GLU A 472 5.43 -19.53 -12.11
C GLU A 472 6.34 -18.56 -11.33
N ARG A 473 6.54 -17.33 -11.81
CA ARG A 473 7.43 -16.32 -11.19
C ARG A 473 6.92 -15.82 -9.84
N CYS A 474 5.60 -15.74 -9.63
CA CYS A 474 5.04 -15.29 -8.36
C CYS A 474 5.20 -16.33 -7.24
N CYS A 475 5.47 -17.59 -7.59
CA CYS A 475 5.50 -18.70 -6.65
C CYS A 475 6.68 -18.64 -5.67
N GLU A 476 7.84 -18.13 -6.07
CA GLU A 476 8.99 -18.00 -5.17
C GLU A 476 8.74 -16.97 -4.05
N PRO A 477 8.30 -15.73 -4.33
CA PRO A 477 7.92 -14.78 -3.29
C PRO A 477 6.78 -15.29 -2.38
N LEU A 478 5.79 -15.98 -2.95
CA LEU A 478 4.71 -16.62 -2.18
C LEU A 478 5.25 -17.75 -1.28
N ALA A 479 6.19 -18.57 -1.75
CA ALA A 479 6.81 -19.62 -0.96
C ALA A 479 7.63 -19.06 0.22
N SER A 480 8.37 -17.97 -0.01
CA SER A 480 9.09 -17.23 1.04
C SER A 480 8.12 -16.68 2.09
N LEU A 481 6.98 -16.12 1.65
CA LEU A 481 5.92 -15.64 2.54
C LEU A 481 5.32 -16.78 3.36
N LEU A 482 5.00 -17.93 2.74
CA LEU A 482 4.50 -19.13 3.42
C LEU A 482 5.49 -19.65 4.47
N SER A 483 6.80 -19.50 4.22
CA SER A 483 7.86 -19.94 5.13
C SER A 483 8.13 -18.99 6.29
N SER A 484 7.51 -17.80 6.31
CA SER A 484 7.77 -16.77 7.31
C SER A 484 6.97 -16.99 8.61
N THR A 485 7.63 -16.91 9.76
CA THR A 485 7.01 -17.02 11.10
C THR A 485 5.88 -16.01 11.34
N SER A 486 6.02 -14.81 10.78
CA SER A 486 5.05 -13.72 10.86
C SER A 486 3.88 -13.81 9.88
N SER A 487 3.83 -14.82 8.99
CA SER A 487 2.68 -15.01 8.12
C SER A 487 1.44 -15.45 8.90
N GLN A 488 0.30 -14.84 8.58
CA GLN A 488 -1.01 -15.20 9.13
C GLN A 488 -1.88 -16.00 8.16
N LEU A 489 -1.37 -16.29 6.96
CA LEU A 489 -2.13 -16.93 5.91
C LEU A 489 -2.58 -18.33 6.30
N ARG A 490 -3.86 -18.62 6.09
CA ARG A 490 -4.54 -19.90 6.32
C ARG A 490 -5.19 -20.43 5.05
N VAL A 491 -5.66 -19.54 4.16
CA VAL A 491 -6.29 -19.90 2.89
C VAL A 491 -5.61 -19.17 1.75
N LEU A 492 -5.17 -19.91 0.73
CA LEU A 492 -4.59 -19.38 -0.49
C LEU A 492 -5.34 -19.95 -1.70
N ASP A 493 -6.03 -19.07 -2.42
CA ASP A 493 -6.74 -19.41 -3.65
C ASP A 493 -5.98 -18.89 -4.87
N LEU A 494 -5.35 -19.80 -5.61
CA LEU A 494 -4.58 -19.52 -6.82
C LEU A 494 -5.30 -20.04 -8.07
N THR A 495 -6.57 -20.40 -7.97
CA THR A 495 -7.36 -20.98 -9.06
C THR A 495 -7.30 -20.15 -10.34
N ASP A 496 -7.26 -20.78 -11.51
CA ASP A 496 -7.29 -20.11 -12.81
C ASP A 496 -6.09 -19.16 -13.03
N ASN A 497 -4.88 -19.68 -12.83
CA ASN A 497 -3.61 -19.00 -13.12
C ASN A 497 -2.63 -19.94 -13.84
N ASN A 498 -1.57 -19.45 -14.47
CA ASN A 498 -0.67 -20.28 -15.28
C ASN A 498 0.62 -20.68 -14.53
N LEU A 499 0.47 -21.35 -13.39
CA LEU A 499 1.59 -21.65 -12.49
C LEU A 499 2.48 -22.82 -12.95
N LYS A 500 1.86 -23.84 -13.60
CA LYS A 500 2.53 -25.06 -14.07
C LYS A 500 3.23 -25.85 -12.93
N ASP A 501 3.89 -26.94 -13.29
CA ASP A 501 4.64 -27.76 -12.32
C ASP A 501 5.81 -27.01 -11.69
N SER A 502 6.49 -26.13 -12.44
CA SER A 502 7.60 -25.32 -11.94
C SER A 502 7.20 -24.38 -10.82
N GLY A 503 6.07 -23.68 -10.96
CA GLY A 503 5.52 -22.82 -9.90
C GLY A 503 5.06 -23.63 -8.69
N VAL A 504 4.37 -24.76 -8.92
CA VAL A 504 3.92 -25.66 -7.84
C VAL A 504 5.10 -26.23 -7.06
N LYS A 505 6.22 -26.54 -7.71
CA LYS A 505 7.45 -26.99 -7.05
C LYS A 505 8.03 -25.92 -6.12
N LEU A 506 8.03 -24.66 -6.54
CA LEU A 506 8.45 -23.53 -5.68
C LEU A 506 7.53 -23.37 -4.49
N LEU A 507 6.20 -23.40 -4.70
CA LEU A 507 5.22 -23.34 -3.61
C LEU A 507 5.39 -24.52 -2.63
N SER A 508 5.69 -25.71 -3.14
CA SER A 508 5.92 -26.92 -2.34
C SER A 508 7.09 -26.73 -1.36
N ALA A 509 8.18 -26.08 -1.77
CA ALA A 509 9.29 -25.75 -0.87
C ALA A 509 8.86 -24.82 0.28
N GLY A 510 7.91 -23.90 0.03
CA GLY A 510 7.34 -23.05 1.08
C GLY A 510 6.42 -23.81 2.05
N LEU A 511 5.70 -24.81 1.55
CA LEU A 511 4.83 -25.69 2.36
C LEU A 511 5.64 -26.64 3.26
N GLU A 512 6.87 -26.99 2.87
CA GLU A 512 7.78 -27.82 3.68
C GLU A 512 8.29 -27.12 4.95
N SER A 513 8.18 -25.79 5.01
CA SER A 513 8.64 -25.02 6.16
C SER A 513 7.81 -25.35 7.41
N PRO A 514 8.45 -25.59 8.58
CA PRO A 514 7.74 -25.79 9.85
C PRO A 514 6.99 -24.54 10.31
N HIS A 515 7.21 -23.40 9.66
CA HIS A 515 6.53 -22.14 9.94
C HIS A 515 5.28 -21.93 9.07
N CYS A 516 5.03 -22.79 8.08
CA CYS A 516 3.90 -22.67 7.17
C CYS A 516 2.58 -23.02 7.85
N LYS A 517 1.72 -22.03 8.10
CA LYS A 517 0.43 -22.21 8.80
C LYS A 517 -0.74 -22.47 7.84
N LEU A 518 -0.48 -22.68 6.55
CA LEU A 518 -1.53 -22.77 5.52
C LEU A 518 -2.41 -24.00 5.75
N GLU A 519 -3.73 -23.81 5.73
CA GLU A 519 -4.73 -24.86 5.94
C GLU A 519 -5.48 -25.24 4.67
N LYS A 520 -5.65 -24.31 3.72
CA LYS A 520 -6.34 -24.55 2.45
C LYS A 520 -5.55 -23.98 1.29
N LEU A 521 -5.35 -24.80 0.26
CA LEU A 521 -4.70 -24.41 -0.98
C LEU A 521 -5.58 -24.83 -2.17
N ARG A 522 -5.94 -23.87 -3.02
CA ARG A 522 -6.66 -24.14 -4.27
C ARG A 522 -5.78 -23.80 -5.46
N LEU A 523 -5.61 -24.78 -6.33
CA LEU A 523 -4.77 -24.76 -7.53
C LEU A 523 -5.56 -25.23 -8.76
N SER A 524 -6.88 -25.12 -8.74
CA SER A 524 -7.72 -25.55 -9.85
C SER A 524 -7.40 -24.74 -11.12
N PHE A 525 -7.45 -25.36 -12.30
CA PHE A 525 -7.07 -24.72 -13.58
C PHE A 525 -5.65 -24.10 -13.60
N CYS A 526 -4.67 -24.72 -12.92
CA CYS A 526 -3.29 -24.20 -12.82
C CYS A 526 -2.26 -24.85 -13.76
N VAL A 527 -2.72 -25.72 -14.67
CA VAL A 527 -1.87 -26.48 -15.62
C VAL A 527 -0.87 -27.39 -14.87
N VAL A 528 -1.32 -28.00 -13.77
CA VAL A 528 -0.51 -28.92 -12.95
C VAL A 528 -0.57 -30.33 -13.51
N THR A 529 0.57 -31.01 -13.60
CA THR A 529 0.68 -32.40 -14.06
C THR A 529 1.08 -33.35 -12.93
N GLU A 530 1.42 -34.60 -13.28
CA GLU A 530 1.99 -35.59 -12.36
C GLU A 530 3.23 -35.07 -11.61
N GLU A 531 4.09 -34.26 -12.24
CA GLU A 531 5.32 -33.73 -11.63
C GLU A 531 5.02 -32.74 -10.48
N GLY A 532 4.12 -31.79 -10.70
CA GLY A 532 3.67 -30.87 -9.66
C GLY A 532 2.95 -31.60 -8.53
N CYS A 533 2.15 -32.62 -8.84
CA CYS A 533 1.52 -33.48 -7.84
C CYS A 533 2.53 -34.23 -6.98
N ALA A 534 3.62 -34.74 -7.58
CA ALA A 534 4.69 -35.39 -6.85
C ALA A 534 5.41 -34.44 -5.88
N SER A 535 5.65 -33.20 -6.31
CA SER A 535 6.24 -32.14 -5.47
C SER A 535 5.34 -31.81 -4.27
N LEU A 536 4.04 -31.62 -4.49
CA LEU A 536 3.07 -31.40 -3.41
C LEU A 536 3.00 -32.60 -2.46
N ALA A 537 2.98 -33.82 -2.99
CA ALA A 537 2.94 -35.04 -2.18
C ALA A 537 4.20 -35.19 -1.30
N SER A 538 5.37 -34.79 -1.80
CA SER A 538 6.61 -34.73 -1.00
C SER A 538 6.47 -33.73 0.14
N ALA A 539 6.06 -32.50 -0.18
CA ALA A 539 5.93 -31.43 0.80
C ALA A 539 4.94 -31.80 1.92
N LEU A 540 3.81 -32.41 1.58
CA LEU A 540 2.77 -32.77 2.54
C LEU A 540 3.12 -33.95 3.46
N ARG A 541 4.21 -34.69 3.18
CA ARG A 541 4.76 -35.72 4.10
C ARG A 541 5.67 -35.11 5.17
N THR A 542 6.11 -33.87 5.00
CA THR A 542 6.92 -33.19 6.02
C THR A 542 6.05 -32.84 7.23
N ASN A 543 6.64 -32.93 8.43
CA ASN A 543 5.95 -32.71 9.70
C ASN A 543 6.59 -31.51 10.43
N PRO A 544 5.82 -30.46 10.79
CA PRO A 544 4.36 -30.35 10.68
C PRO A 544 3.85 -29.80 9.35
N SER A 545 2.96 -30.55 8.68
CA SER A 545 2.07 -30.00 7.67
C SER A 545 0.75 -29.56 8.31
N HIS A 546 0.35 -28.32 8.06
CA HIS A 546 -0.91 -27.75 8.55
C HIS A 546 -2.06 -27.82 7.53
N LEU A 547 -1.79 -28.29 6.30
CA LEU A 547 -2.76 -28.30 5.22
C LEU A 547 -3.88 -29.34 5.47
N LYS A 548 -5.13 -28.88 5.37
CA LYS A 548 -6.36 -29.66 5.60
C LYS A 548 -7.15 -29.85 4.31
N GLU A 549 -7.08 -28.89 3.38
CA GLU A 549 -7.79 -28.95 2.09
C GLU A 549 -6.86 -28.62 0.93
N LEU A 550 -6.82 -29.48 -0.07
CA LEU A 550 -6.12 -29.28 -1.33
C LEU A 550 -7.09 -29.49 -2.49
N ASP A 551 -7.25 -28.47 -3.33
CA ASP A 551 -8.04 -28.55 -4.56
C ASP A 551 -7.12 -28.43 -5.78
N LEU A 552 -7.09 -29.49 -6.57
CA LEU A 552 -6.37 -29.63 -7.83
C LEU A 552 -7.32 -29.95 -8.98
N SER A 553 -8.63 -29.73 -8.81
CA SER A 553 -9.63 -30.03 -9.83
C SER A 553 -9.32 -29.30 -11.14
N TYR A 554 -9.67 -29.91 -12.27
CA TYR A 554 -9.43 -29.38 -13.60
C TYR A 554 -7.95 -29.08 -13.89
N ASN A 555 -7.06 -29.97 -13.42
CA ASN A 555 -5.67 -30.09 -13.84
C ASN A 555 -5.44 -31.47 -14.50
N HIS A 556 -4.17 -31.85 -14.74
CA HIS A 556 -3.77 -33.15 -15.28
C HIS A 556 -2.94 -33.97 -14.28
N PRO A 557 -3.45 -34.26 -13.08
CA PRO A 557 -2.67 -34.93 -12.05
C PRO A 557 -2.24 -36.36 -12.44
N GLY A 558 -2.86 -36.96 -13.46
CA GLY A 558 -2.60 -38.33 -13.91
C GLY A 558 -2.87 -39.40 -12.86
N ASP A 559 -2.88 -40.67 -13.25
CA ASP A 559 -3.09 -41.77 -12.31
C ASP A 559 -1.97 -41.80 -11.25
N PHE A 560 -0.74 -41.47 -11.66
CA PHE A 560 0.41 -41.46 -10.78
C PHE A 560 0.32 -40.36 -9.71
N GLY A 561 0.02 -39.12 -10.10
CA GLY A 561 -0.11 -38.01 -9.15
C GLY A 561 -1.31 -38.17 -8.22
N VAL A 562 -2.45 -38.65 -8.73
CA VAL A 562 -3.63 -38.99 -7.89
C VAL A 562 -3.27 -40.05 -6.84
N LYS A 563 -2.56 -41.10 -7.25
CA LYS A 563 -2.12 -42.16 -6.33
C LYS A 563 -1.18 -41.63 -5.25
N LEU A 564 -0.22 -40.76 -5.60
CA LEU A 564 0.70 -40.15 -4.62
C LEU A 564 -0.04 -39.31 -3.58
N LEU A 565 -0.93 -38.41 -4.02
CA LEU A 565 -1.68 -37.51 -3.13
C LEU A 565 -2.69 -38.27 -2.26
N THR A 566 -3.33 -39.29 -2.80
CA THR A 566 -4.24 -40.16 -2.05
C THR A 566 -3.49 -40.96 -0.97
N ALA A 567 -2.28 -41.43 -1.27
CA ALA A 567 -1.44 -42.11 -0.28
C ALA A 567 -1.02 -41.18 0.86
N VAL A 568 -0.72 -39.90 0.57
CA VAL A 568 -0.41 -38.89 1.59
C VAL A 568 -1.61 -38.61 2.49
N ARG A 569 -2.81 -38.48 1.92
CA ARG A 569 -4.06 -38.32 2.68
C ARG A 569 -4.34 -39.50 3.63
N GLY A 570 -3.89 -40.70 3.28
CA GLY A 570 -4.02 -41.89 4.12
C GLY A 570 -2.97 -42.00 5.22
N ASP A 571 -1.94 -41.15 5.25
CA ASP A 571 -0.91 -41.16 6.27
C ASP A 571 -1.46 -40.60 7.60
N PRO A 572 -1.34 -41.34 8.73
CA PRO A 572 -1.84 -40.89 10.03
C PRO A 572 -1.15 -39.61 10.54
N ASN A 573 0.02 -39.25 10.01
CA ASN A 573 0.73 -38.02 10.37
C ASN A 573 0.35 -36.83 9.48
N CYS A 574 -0.43 -37.04 8.41
CA CYS A 574 -0.90 -35.97 7.54
C CYS A 574 -2.24 -35.39 8.03
N ARG A 575 -2.41 -34.07 7.96
CA ARG A 575 -3.65 -33.38 8.36
C ARG A 575 -4.65 -33.19 7.22
N LEU A 576 -4.30 -33.60 6.00
CA LEU A 576 -5.12 -33.41 4.80
C LEU A 576 -6.42 -34.23 4.91
N LYS A 577 -7.56 -33.54 4.97
CA LYS A 577 -8.89 -34.17 5.09
C LYS A 577 -9.63 -34.19 3.76
N LYS A 578 -9.53 -33.10 3.00
CA LYS A 578 -10.21 -32.91 1.73
C LYS A 578 -9.18 -32.81 0.61
N LEU A 579 -9.32 -33.69 -0.38
CA LEU A 579 -8.53 -33.69 -1.60
C LEU A 579 -9.51 -33.74 -2.77
N SER A 580 -9.45 -32.74 -3.64
CA SER A 580 -10.21 -32.69 -4.89
C SER A 580 -9.23 -32.77 -6.04
N VAL A 581 -9.39 -33.79 -6.90
CA VAL A 581 -8.52 -34.08 -8.06
C VAL A 581 -9.37 -34.38 -9.30
N ASP A 582 -10.62 -33.94 -9.29
CA ASP A 582 -11.58 -34.20 -10.36
C ASP A 582 -11.03 -33.60 -11.64
N HIS A 583 -10.71 -34.45 -12.62
CA HIS A 583 -10.28 -34.00 -13.94
C HIS A 583 -11.44 -34.21 -14.93
N ASN A 584 -11.68 -33.20 -15.76
CA ASN A 584 -12.52 -33.35 -16.95
C ASN A 584 -11.74 -32.73 -18.10
N GLU A 585 -11.19 -33.59 -18.97
CA GLU A 585 -10.35 -33.18 -20.11
C GLU A 585 -11.10 -32.24 -21.07
N GLU A 586 -12.41 -32.44 -21.23
CA GLU A 586 -13.25 -31.65 -22.13
C GLU A 586 -13.59 -30.27 -21.54
N CYS A 587 -13.90 -30.19 -20.24
CA CYS A 587 -14.08 -28.92 -19.54
C CYS A 587 -12.77 -28.12 -19.44
N TYR A 588 -11.64 -28.81 -19.21
CA TYR A 588 -10.32 -28.19 -19.20
C TYR A 588 -9.96 -27.62 -20.57
N LEU A 589 -10.14 -28.38 -21.66
CA LEU A 589 -9.84 -27.89 -23.00
C LEU A 589 -10.71 -26.67 -23.36
N LYS A 590 -12.00 -26.71 -23.01
CA LYS A 590 -12.93 -25.59 -23.22
C LYS A 590 -12.53 -24.35 -22.41
N SER A 591 -12.24 -24.46 -21.12
CA SER A 591 -11.80 -23.31 -20.32
C SER A 591 -10.41 -22.81 -20.72
N ALA A 592 -9.47 -23.73 -20.99
CA ALA A 592 -8.10 -23.41 -21.40
C ALA A 592 -8.02 -22.79 -22.81
N LEU A 593 -9.02 -22.97 -23.66
CA LEU A 593 -9.12 -22.27 -24.94
C LEU A 593 -9.87 -20.95 -24.81
N LYS A 594 -10.94 -20.88 -23.99
CA LYS A 594 -11.68 -19.64 -23.72
C LYS A 594 -10.82 -18.52 -23.13
N LYS A 595 -9.76 -18.82 -22.37
CA LYS A 595 -8.81 -17.78 -21.89
C LYS A 595 -8.09 -17.02 -23.01
N TYR A 596 -8.08 -17.58 -24.23
CA TYR A 596 -7.53 -16.95 -25.42
C TYR A 596 -8.62 -16.35 -26.33
N ALA A 597 -9.85 -16.22 -25.83
CA ALA A 597 -10.96 -15.66 -26.59
C ALA A 597 -10.61 -14.27 -27.14
N CYS A 598 -10.77 -14.08 -28.45
CA CYS A 598 -10.58 -12.80 -29.11
C CYS A 598 -11.90 -12.28 -29.70
N GLU A 599 -12.16 -10.99 -29.53
CA GLU A 599 -13.23 -10.32 -30.24
C GLU A 599 -12.77 -9.97 -31.65
N LEU A 600 -13.53 -10.43 -32.65
CA LEU A 600 -13.23 -10.24 -34.06
C LEU A 600 -14.37 -9.50 -34.76
N THR A 601 -14.01 -8.70 -35.77
CA THR A 601 -14.93 -7.90 -36.56
C THR A 601 -14.64 -8.08 -38.05
N LEU A 602 -15.66 -8.38 -38.85
CA LEU A 602 -15.49 -8.51 -40.29
C LEU A 602 -15.26 -7.15 -40.95
N ASP A 603 -14.32 -7.10 -41.90
CA ASP A 603 -13.94 -5.87 -42.58
C ASP A 603 -14.83 -5.61 -43.81
N PRO A 604 -15.70 -4.60 -43.80
CA PRO A 604 -16.52 -4.23 -44.96
C PRO A 604 -15.68 -3.81 -46.18
N ASN A 605 -14.41 -3.43 -46.00
CA ASN A 605 -13.52 -3.06 -47.11
C ASN A 605 -12.99 -4.27 -47.87
N THR A 606 -13.01 -5.45 -47.26
CA THR A 606 -12.57 -6.70 -47.92
C THR A 606 -13.74 -7.49 -48.50
N ALA A 607 -14.94 -7.37 -47.92
CA ALA A 607 -16.11 -8.16 -48.29
C ALA A 607 -16.49 -8.05 -49.78
N HIS A 608 -16.73 -9.20 -50.44
CA HIS A 608 -17.29 -9.22 -51.80
C HIS A 608 -18.65 -8.51 -51.87
N ASN A 609 -19.00 -7.98 -53.05
CA ASN A 609 -20.29 -7.33 -53.28
C ASN A 609 -21.50 -8.26 -53.03
N ASP A 610 -21.34 -9.57 -52.93
CA ASP A 610 -22.46 -10.50 -52.72
C ASP A 610 -22.67 -10.78 -51.22
N MET A 611 -21.84 -10.18 -50.37
CA MET A 611 -21.79 -10.46 -48.94
C MET A 611 -22.29 -9.25 -48.15
N THR A 612 -23.37 -9.42 -47.41
CA THR A 612 -23.90 -8.39 -46.51
C THR A 612 -23.41 -8.64 -45.09
N LEU A 613 -22.78 -7.63 -44.50
CA LEU A 613 -22.38 -7.64 -43.09
C LEU A 613 -23.50 -7.08 -42.21
N SER A 614 -23.80 -7.77 -41.11
CA SER A 614 -24.84 -7.42 -40.14
C SER A 614 -24.37 -7.68 -38.70
N GLU A 615 -25.20 -7.36 -37.70
CA GLU A 615 -24.90 -7.57 -36.28
C GLU A 615 -23.57 -6.90 -35.86
N LYS A 616 -23.41 -5.60 -36.19
CA LYS A 616 -22.16 -4.83 -36.00
C LYS A 616 -20.94 -5.48 -36.71
N ASN A 617 -21.13 -5.99 -37.92
CA ASN A 617 -20.14 -6.72 -38.72
C ASN A 617 -19.64 -8.02 -38.07
N ARG A 618 -20.45 -8.65 -37.22
CA ARG A 618 -20.15 -9.97 -36.65
C ARG A 618 -20.79 -11.11 -37.42
N LYS A 619 -21.66 -10.81 -38.38
CA LYS A 619 -22.33 -11.79 -39.22
C LYS A 619 -22.21 -11.42 -40.68
N VAL A 620 -21.92 -12.41 -41.52
CA VAL A 620 -21.90 -12.30 -42.97
C VAL A 620 -22.92 -13.25 -43.59
N THR A 621 -23.71 -12.74 -44.52
CA THR A 621 -24.68 -13.52 -45.31
C THR A 621 -24.42 -13.28 -46.79
N ARG A 622 -24.50 -14.33 -47.60
CA ARG A 622 -24.44 -14.19 -49.07
C ARG A 622 -25.83 -13.99 -49.65
N LEU A 623 -26.03 -12.92 -50.41
CA LEU A 623 -27.28 -12.60 -51.10
C LEU A 623 -27.21 -12.95 -52.59
N GLU A 624 -28.35 -12.90 -53.26
CA GLU A 624 -28.46 -13.05 -54.72
C GLU A 624 -28.13 -11.74 -55.45
N ASP A 625 -28.49 -10.59 -54.86
CA ASP A 625 -28.22 -9.26 -55.41
C ASP A 625 -26.91 -8.65 -54.88
N GLU A 626 -26.15 -8.02 -55.78
CA GLU A 626 -24.95 -7.27 -55.43
C GLU A 626 -25.25 -6.05 -54.54
N GLN A 627 -24.46 -5.90 -53.49
CA GLN A 627 -24.47 -4.79 -52.55
C GLN A 627 -23.67 -3.61 -53.09
N SER A 628 -24.18 -2.40 -52.88
CA SER A 628 -23.57 -1.14 -53.32
C SER A 628 -22.39 -0.70 -52.44
N TYR A 629 -21.36 -1.53 -52.31
CA TYR A 629 -20.15 -1.14 -51.59
C TYR A 629 -19.28 -0.16 -52.40
N PRO A 630 -18.65 0.84 -51.77
CA PRO A 630 -17.65 1.67 -52.42
C PRO A 630 -16.46 0.84 -52.92
N TYR A 631 -15.88 1.28 -54.04
CA TYR A 631 -14.63 0.71 -54.55
C TYR A 631 -13.54 0.78 -53.47
N HIS A 632 -12.83 -0.33 -53.28
CA HIS A 632 -11.71 -0.43 -52.36
C HIS A 632 -10.68 -1.43 -52.90
N PRO A 633 -9.37 -1.13 -52.90
CA PRO A 633 -8.34 -2.00 -53.48
C PRO A 633 -8.23 -3.37 -52.78
N GLU A 634 -8.60 -3.43 -51.51
CA GLU A 634 -8.58 -4.63 -50.68
C GLU A 634 -9.83 -5.52 -50.81
N ARG A 635 -10.77 -5.17 -51.70
CA ARG A 635 -12.05 -5.89 -51.86
C ARG A 635 -11.90 -7.14 -52.74
N PHE A 636 -12.49 -8.26 -52.33
CA PHE A 636 -12.59 -9.43 -53.20
C PHE A 636 -13.57 -9.21 -54.35
N LEU A 637 -13.11 -9.38 -55.60
CA LEU A 637 -13.93 -9.14 -56.79
C LEU A 637 -14.59 -10.40 -57.37
N PHE A 638 -14.00 -11.58 -57.15
CA PHE A 638 -14.50 -12.82 -57.73
C PHE A 638 -14.95 -13.83 -56.68
N TRP A 639 -14.09 -14.07 -55.68
CA TRP A 639 -14.36 -15.01 -54.60
C TRP A 639 -15.22 -14.36 -53.52
N LYS A 640 -16.30 -15.04 -53.12
CA LYS A 640 -17.29 -14.53 -52.16
C LYS A 640 -16.74 -14.66 -50.73
N GLN A 641 -15.79 -13.78 -50.41
CA GLN A 641 -14.96 -13.83 -49.22
C GLN A 641 -14.95 -12.51 -48.45
N VAL A 642 -14.63 -12.60 -47.17
CA VAL A 642 -14.37 -11.46 -46.29
C VAL A 642 -13.30 -11.85 -45.27
N LEU A 643 -12.42 -10.89 -44.92
CA LEU A 643 -11.46 -11.01 -43.83
C LEU A 643 -11.89 -10.18 -42.61
N CYS A 644 -11.37 -10.52 -41.42
CA CYS A 644 -11.49 -9.66 -40.24
C CYS A 644 -10.52 -8.48 -40.27
N LYS A 645 -10.74 -7.51 -39.38
CA LYS A 645 -9.85 -6.34 -39.22
C LYS A 645 -8.66 -6.62 -38.32
N GLU A 646 -8.85 -7.47 -37.34
CA GLU A 646 -7.90 -7.71 -36.26
C GLU A 646 -6.72 -8.57 -36.73
N ARG A 647 -5.51 -8.21 -36.27
CA ARG A 647 -4.26 -8.92 -36.58
C ARG A 647 -4.01 -10.02 -35.56
N LEU A 648 -3.98 -11.28 -36.01
CA LEU A 648 -3.75 -12.43 -35.16
C LEU A 648 -2.25 -12.77 -35.12
N THR A 649 -1.60 -12.51 -33.97
CA THR A 649 -0.14 -12.66 -33.78
C THR A 649 0.27 -13.40 -32.51
N GLY A 650 -0.70 -13.94 -31.75
CA GLY A 650 -0.46 -14.65 -30.49
C GLY A 650 -1.31 -15.91 -30.37
N ARG A 651 -1.77 -16.20 -29.15
CA ARG A 651 -2.79 -17.23 -28.90
C ARG A 651 -4.17 -16.62 -29.02
N CYS A 652 -4.96 -17.11 -29.95
CA CYS A 652 -6.29 -16.58 -30.25
C CYS A 652 -7.28 -17.74 -30.36
N TYR A 653 -8.45 -17.59 -29.75
CA TYR A 653 -9.56 -18.52 -29.83
C TYR A 653 -10.83 -17.77 -30.24
N TRP A 654 -11.56 -18.29 -31.20
CA TRP A 654 -12.87 -17.76 -31.58
C TRP A 654 -13.81 -18.89 -32.01
N GLU A 655 -15.11 -18.64 -31.91
CA GLU A 655 -16.15 -19.57 -32.33
C GLU A 655 -17.02 -18.93 -33.41
N VAL A 656 -17.42 -19.72 -34.40
CA VAL A 656 -18.35 -19.32 -35.45
C VAL A 656 -19.51 -20.30 -35.55
N GLU A 657 -20.70 -19.78 -35.78
CA GLU A 657 -21.90 -20.55 -36.12
C GLU A 657 -22.20 -20.35 -37.61
N TRP A 658 -22.37 -21.44 -38.36
CA TRP A 658 -22.65 -21.37 -39.80
C TRP A 658 -24.02 -21.96 -40.15
N ARG A 659 -24.62 -21.44 -41.22
CA ARG A 659 -25.90 -21.90 -41.78
C ARG A 659 -25.80 -21.96 -43.31
N GLY A 660 -26.44 -22.95 -43.91
CA GLY A 660 -26.47 -23.12 -45.36
C GLY A 660 -26.08 -24.53 -45.80
N LEU A 661 -25.64 -24.67 -47.06
CA LEU A 661 -25.15 -25.94 -47.61
C LEU A 661 -23.63 -26.11 -47.40
N GLU A 662 -22.88 -25.00 -47.42
CA GLU A 662 -21.42 -24.98 -47.31
C GLU A 662 -20.93 -23.62 -46.77
N ALA A 663 -19.93 -23.65 -45.89
CA ALA A 663 -19.19 -22.47 -45.44
C ALA A 663 -17.70 -22.83 -45.27
N HIS A 664 -16.79 -21.92 -45.62
CA HIS A 664 -15.37 -22.08 -45.33
C HIS A 664 -14.91 -21.07 -44.31
N ILE A 665 -14.22 -21.55 -43.29
CA ILE A 665 -13.72 -20.79 -42.15
C ILE A 665 -12.23 -21.05 -42.05
N GLY A 666 -11.42 -20.00 -42.00
CA GLY A 666 -9.99 -20.15 -42.04
C GLY A 666 -9.25 -18.91 -41.61
N VAL A 667 -7.94 -18.92 -41.86
CA VAL A 667 -7.06 -17.77 -41.69
C VAL A 667 -6.22 -17.58 -42.95
N ALA A 668 -5.86 -16.33 -43.25
CA ALA A 668 -5.02 -15.97 -44.38
C ALA A 668 -4.03 -14.86 -43.98
N TYR A 669 -2.91 -14.79 -44.71
CA TYR A 669 -2.05 -13.62 -44.66
C TYR A 669 -2.73 -12.41 -45.31
N HIS A 670 -2.26 -11.21 -44.93
CA HIS A 670 -2.75 -9.97 -45.52
C HIS A 670 -2.56 -9.94 -47.04
N GLY A 671 -1.43 -10.47 -47.53
CA GLY A 671 -1.07 -10.49 -48.95
C GLY A 671 -1.86 -11.45 -49.84
N LEU A 672 -2.93 -12.08 -49.34
CA LEU A 672 -3.82 -12.91 -50.16
C LEU A 672 -4.42 -12.07 -51.30
N ASP A 673 -4.22 -12.49 -52.56
CA ASP A 673 -4.73 -11.80 -53.75
C ASP A 673 -6.28 -11.80 -53.75
N ARG A 674 -6.85 -10.70 -54.23
CA ARG A 674 -8.29 -10.39 -54.13
C ARG A 674 -8.90 -9.96 -55.46
N GLN A 675 -8.06 -9.65 -56.44
CA GLN A 675 -8.47 -9.09 -57.73
C GLN A 675 -8.60 -10.17 -58.81
N GLY A 676 -7.87 -11.28 -58.68
CA GLY A 676 -7.87 -12.41 -59.62
C GLY A 676 -9.09 -13.33 -59.53
N ARG A 677 -9.15 -14.28 -60.48
CA ARG A 677 -10.17 -15.35 -60.54
C ARG A 677 -9.58 -16.74 -60.26
N GLY A 678 -8.26 -16.87 -60.15
CA GLY A 678 -7.60 -18.14 -59.93
C GLY A 678 -7.58 -18.55 -58.47
N ASP A 679 -6.97 -19.71 -58.22
CA ASP A 679 -6.86 -20.35 -56.91
C ASP A 679 -6.00 -19.53 -55.93
N GLU A 680 -5.09 -18.68 -56.44
CA GLU A 680 -4.27 -17.75 -55.66
C GLU A 680 -5.09 -16.78 -54.80
N CYS A 681 -6.35 -16.53 -55.19
CA CYS A 681 -7.26 -15.65 -54.46
C CYS A 681 -8.20 -16.39 -53.50
N GLY A 682 -8.25 -17.73 -53.53
CA GLY A 682 -9.22 -18.54 -52.80
C GLY A 682 -8.73 -18.99 -51.42
N LEU A 683 -9.52 -18.78 -50.37
CA LEU A 683 -9.25 -19.22 -49.01
C LEU A 683 -9.08 -20.75 -48.95
N GLY A 684 -7.87 -21.20 -48.58
CA GLY A 684 -7.43 -22.59 -48.53
C GLY A 684 -6.91 -23.18 -49.85
N TYR A 685 -6.91 -22.43 -50.96
CA TYR A 685 -6.49 -22.91 -52.30
C TYR A 685 -5.07 -22.50 -52.69
N ASN A 686 -4.33 -21.93 -51.73
CA ASN A 686 -2.96 -21.48 -51.89
C ASN A 686 -2.18 -21.76 -50.60
N ASP A 687 -0.89 -21.43 -50.63
CA ASP A 687 0.06 -21.49 -49.53
C ASP A 687 -0.07 -20.32 -48.54
N ASN A 688 -0.86 -19.30 -48.87
CA ASN A 688 -1.10 -18.11 -48.04
C ASN A 688 -2.34 -18.20 -47.14
N SER A 689 -3.03 -19.34 -47.12
CA SER A 689 -4.25 -19.53 -46.33
C SER A 689 -4.51 -20.98 -45.92
N TRP A 690 -5.23 -21.14 -44.81
CA TRP A 690 -5.61 -22.42 -44.22
C TRP A 690 -7.11 -22.39 -43.91
N ALA A 691 -7.85 -23.40 -44.33
CA ALA A 691 -9.31 -23.40 -44.20
C ALA A 691 -9.88 -24.76 -43.78
N LEU A 692 -10.95 -24.69 -43.00
CA LEU A 692 -11.92 -25.75 -42.79
C LEU A 692 -13.16 -25.45 -43.63
N SER A 693 -13.52 -26.36 -44.51
CA SER A 693 -14.78 -26.34 -45.27
C SER A 693 -15.81 -27.20 -44.55
N CYS A 694 -16.90 -26.58 -44.15
CA CYS A 694 -18.01 -27.17 -43.43
C CYS A 694 -19.15 -27.48 -44.40
N TYR A 695 -19.49 -28.76 -44.54
CA TYR A 695 -20.66 -29.24 -45.28
C TYR A 695 -21.68 -29.81 -44.31
N LYS A 696 -22.94 -29.98 -44.75
CA LYS A 696 -24.00 -30.58 -43.92
C LYS A 696 -23.66 -31.95 -43.33
N ASN A 697 -22.84 -32.74 -44.02
CA ASN A 697 -22.61 -34.14 -43.66
C ASN A 697 -21.15 -34.47 -43.30
N TYR A 698 -20.20 -33.57 -43.54
CA TYR A 698 -18.77 -33.83 -43.31
C TYR A 698 -17.97 -32.52 -43.28
N PHE A 699 -16.73 -32.59 -42.79
CA PHE A 699 -15.76 -31.51 -42.88
C PHE A 699 -14.62 -31.88 -43.82
N THR A 700 -14.02 -30.88 -44.47
CA THR A 700 -12.74 -31.03 -45.16
C THR A 700 -11.80 -29.92 -44.76
N THR A 701 -10.53 -30.23 -44.57
CA THR A 701 -9.48 -29.21 -44.41
C THR A 701 -8.79 -29.00 -45.74
N ARG A 702 -8.33 -27.76 -45.97
CA ARG A 702 -7.62 -27.40 -47.19
C ARG A 702 -6.52 -26.39 -46.90
N HIS A 703 -5.34 -26.70 -47.43
CA HIS A 703 -4.18 -25.82 -47.55
C HIS A 703 -3.46 -26.23 -48.84
N ASP A 704 -3.02 -25.26 -49.63
CA ASP A 704 -2.35 -25.50 -50.92
C ASP A 704 -3.06 -26.55 -51.80
N LYS A 705 -4.38 -26.38 -51.96
CA LYS A 705 -5.25 -27.22 -52.83
C LYS A 705 -5.39 -28.69 -52.42
N THR A 706 -4.81 -29.15 -51.32
CA THR A 706 -4.93 -30.55 -50.88
C THR A 706 -6.12 -30.72 -49.93
N PRO A 707 -7.25 -31.31 -50.37
CA PRO A 707 -8.37 -31.57 -49.47
C PRO A 707 -8.12 -32.82 -48.63
N THR A 708 -8.31 -32.73 -47.32
CA THR A 708 -8.35 -33.91 -46.43
C THR A 708 -9.73 -34.01 -45.79
N THR A 709 -10.44 -35.09 -46.07
CA THR A 709 -11.77 -35.35 -45.48
C THR A 709 -11.62 -35.80 -44.03
N ILE A 710 -12.38 -35.18 -43.14
CA ILE A 710 -12.39 -35.51 -41.72
C ILE A 710 -13.54 -36.50 -41.47
N PRO A 711 -13.29 -37.67 -40.84
CA PRO A 711 -14.30 -38.71 -40.63
C PRO A 711 -15.31 -38.39 -39.51
N ILE A 712 -15.41 -37.13 -39.08
CA ILE A 712 -16.28 -36.68 -37.98
C ILE A 712 -17.46 -35.90 -38.59
N PRO A 713 -18.72 -36.29 -38.32
CA PRO A 713 -19.88 -35.56 -38.81
C PRO A 713 -20.09 -34.23 -38.05
N PRO A 714 -20.68 -33.20 -38.69
CA PRO A 714 -21.02 -31.95 -38.03
C PRO A 714 -21.98 -32.13 -36.84
N SER A 715 -21.75 -31.37 -35.78
CA SER A 715 -22.65 -31.30 -34.62
C SER A 715 -23.99 -30.64 -34.98
N SER A 716 -25.04 -30.92 -34.20
CA SER A 716 -26.38 -30.31 -34.39
C SER A 716 -26.40 -28.79 -34.28
N THR A 717 -25.35 -28.19 -33.71
CA THR A 717 -25.20 -26.75 -33.48
C THR A 717 -24.56 -26.01 -34.65
N ASN A 718 -23.93 -26.69 -35.61
CA ASN A 718 -23.13 -26.08 -36.69
C ASN A 718 -22.14 -25.02 -36.17
N ARG A 719 -21.55 -25.24 -34.99
CA ARG A 719 -20.54 -24.36 -34.40
C ARG A 719 -19.14 -24.95 -34.53
N VAL A 720 -18.20 -24.09 -34.90
CA VAL A 720 -16.78 -24.42 -35.06
C VAL A 720 -15.94 -23.47 -34.22
N GLY A 721 -15.08 -24.03 -33.37
CA GLY A 721 -14.07 -23.31 -32.60
C GLY A 721 -12.74 -23.36 -33.35
N VAL A 722 -12.02 -22.24 -33.37
CA VAL A 722 -10.71 -22.14 -34.02
C VAL A 722 -9.73 -21.62 -32.98
N TYR A 723 -8.63 -22.35 -32.78
CA TYR A 723 -7.53 -21.95 -31.93
C TYR A 723 -6.26 -21.77 -32.76
N LEU A 724 -5.68 -20.59 -32.68
CA LEU A 724 -4.40 -20.25 -33.27
C LEU A 724 -3.39 -20.07 -32.15
N ASP A 725 -2.26 -20.76 -32.21
CA ASP A 725 -1.03 -20.37 -31.52
C ASP A 725 -0.01 -19.97 -32.58
N TRP A 726 0.06 -18.67 -32.83
CA TRP A 726 0.91 -18.11 -33.88
C TRP A 726 2.40 -18.41 -33.60
N SER A 727 2.81 -18.33 -32.34
CA SER A 727 4.20 -18.53 -31.92
C SER A 727 4.64 -20.00 -32.02
N ALA A 728 3.74 -20.93 -31.72
CA ALA A 728 4.00 -22.36 -31.84
C ALA A 728 3.78 -22.90 -33.26
N GLY A 729 3.22 -22.09 -34.16
CA GLY A 729 2.96 -22.50 -35.53
C GLY A 729 1.78 -23.48 -35.67
N THR A 730 0.79 -23.40 -34.79
CA THR A 730 -0.34 -24.34 -34.77
C THR A 730 -1.68 -23.65 -35.01
N LEU A 731 -2.50 -24.22 -35.90
CA LEU A 731 -3.88 -23.81 -36.13
C LEU A 731 -4.80 -25.01 -36.00
N SER A 732 -5.63 -25.03 -34.96
CA SER A 732 -6.53 -26.13 -34.60
C SER A 732 -7.99 -25.77 -34.80
N PHE A 733 -8.76 -26.71 -35.32
CA PHE A 733 -10.21 -26.61 -35.51
C PHE A 733 -10.93 -27.60 -34.61
N TYR A 734 -12.06 -27.18 -34.05
CA TYR A 734 -12.90 -27.97 -33.15
C TYR A 734 -14.36 -27.86 -33.55
N SER A 735 -15.13 -28.94 -33.40
CA SER A 735 -16.59 -28.88 -33.41
C SER A 735 -17.07 -28.56 -31.99
N VAL A 736 -17.98 -27.60 -31.87
CA VAL A 736 -18.48 -27.10 -30.57
C VAL A 736 -19.91 -27.58 -30.36
N SER A 737 -20.16 -28.34 -29.29
CA SER A 737 -21.51 -28.63 -28.76
C SER A 737 -21.67 -28.07 -27.35
N SER A 738 -22.91 -28.05 -26.82
CA SER A 738 -23.30 -27.34 -25.60
C SER A 738 -22.26 -27.40 -24.48
N ASP A 739 -21.67 -28.58 -24.23
CA ASP A 739 -20.66 -28.76 -23.18
C ASP A 739 -19.31 -29.31 -23.65
N THR A 740 -19.10 -29.53 -24.95
CA THR A 740 -17.93 -30.28 -25.45
C THR A 740 -17.23 -29.62 -26.65
N LEU A 741 -15.91 -29.75 -26.69
CA LEU A 741 -15.06 -29.39 -27.83
C LEU A 741 -14.44 -30.67 -28.42
N THR A 742 -14.87 -31.05 -29.61
CA THR A 742 -14.31 -32.21 -30.33
C THR A 742 -13.26 -31.71 -31.32
N HIS A 743 -12.01 -32.12 -31.15
CA HIS A 743 -10.94 -31.80 -32.10
C HIS A 743 -11.25 -32.34 -33.50
N LEU A 744 -11.06 -31.50 -34.52
CA LEU A 744 -11.28 -31.85 -35.92
C LEU A 744 -9.94 -32.02 -36.64
N HIS A 745 -9.05 -31.03 -36.54
CA HIS A 745 -7.77 -31.03 -37.25
C HIS A 745 -6.82 -29.96 -36.70
N THR A 746 -5.51 -30.18 -36.83
CA THR A 746 -4.48 -29.18 -36.55
C THR A 746 -3.48 -29.08 -37.69
N PHE A 747 -3.32 -27.89 -38.25
CA PHE A 747 -2.19 -27.55 -39.12
C PHE A 747 -0.97 -27.20 -38.28
N HIS A 748 0.19 -27.68 -38.73
CA HIS A 748 1.49 -27.33 -38.17
C HIS A 748 2.30 -26.66 -39.28
N THR A 749 2.68 -25.40 -39.07
CA THR A 749 3.40 -24.59 -40.06
C THR A 749 4.18 -23.48 -39.36
N THR A 750 5.09 -22.81 -40.07
CA THR A 750 5.75 -21.61 -39.56
C THR A 750 5.07 -20.39 -40.15
N PHE A 751 4.35 -19.64 -39.30
CA PHE A 751 3.73 -18.40 -39.74
C PHE A 751 4.78 -17.30 -39.87
N ILE A 752 4.82 -16.64 -41.03
CA ILE A 752 5.83 -15.61 -41.35
C ILE A 752 5.29 -14.19 -41.18
N GLU A 753 3.96 -14.04 -41.16
CA GLU A 753 3.25 -12.77 -41.05
C GLU A 753 2.02 -12.91 -40.14
N PRO A 754 1.46 -11.79 -39.64
CA PRO A 754 0.17 -11.79 -38.97
C PRO A 754 -0.93 -12.42 -39.83
N LEU A 755 -1.82 -13.16 -39.17
CA LEU A 755 -2.96 -13.80 -39.81
C LEU A 755 -4.24 -13.00 -39.59
N TYR A 756 -5.20 -13.22 -40.48
CA TYR A 756 -6.54 -12.65 -40.42
C TYR A 756 -7.55 -13.77 -40.58
N LEU A 757 -8.61 -13.76 -39.77
CA LEU A 757 -9.76 -14.65 -39.97
C LEU A 757 -10.37 -14.39 -41.36
N GLY A 758 -10.64 -15.46 -42.09
CA GLY A 758 -11.30 -15.42 -43.39
C GLY A 758 -12.55 -16.30 -43.43
N ILE A 759 -13.60 -15.80 -44.09
CA ILE A 759 -14.85 -16.52 -44.33
C ILE A 759 -15.16 -16.53 -45.81
N ARG A 760 -15.57 -17.68 -46.35
CA ARG A 760 -16.06 -17.84 -47.73
C ARG A 760 -17.41 -18.53 -47.78
N LEU A 761 -18.32 -18.03 -48.63
CA LEU A 761 -19.68 -18.57 -48.79
C LEU A 761 -19.98 -18.93 -50.26
N TRP A 762 -20.30 -20.22 -50.51
CA TRP A 762 -20.54 -20.70 -51.88
C TRP A 762 -22.02 -20.65 -52.33
N CYS A 763 -22.97 -20.79 -51.42
CA CYS A 763 -24.39 -20.78 -51.76
C CYS A 763 -25.08 -19.48 -51.33
N HIS A 764 -26.10 -19.06 -52.06
CA HIS A 764 -27.02 -18.01 -51.61
C HIS A 764 -27.71 -18.42 -50.31
N ASP A 765 -28.07 -17.44 -49.48
CA ASP A 765 -28.68 -17.59 -48.16
C ASP A 765 -27.83 -18.34 -47.12
N SER A 766 -26.56 -18.63 -47.45
CA SER A 766 -25.60 -19.15 -46.46
C SER A 766 -25.08 -17.99 -45.62
N ALA A 767 -24.84 -18.25 -44.34
CA ALA A 767 -24.41 -17.24 -43.38
C ALA A 767 -23.42 -17.82 -42.36
N VAL A 768 -22.54 -16.96 -41.87
CA VAL A 768 -21.64 -17.25 -40.75
C VAL A 768 -21.71 -16.10 -39.75
N SER A 769 -21.91 -16.44 -38.48
CA SER A 769 -21.93 -15.52 -37.34
C SER A 769 -20.78 -15.81 -36.40
N LEU A 770 -20.04 -14.77 -35.99
CA LEU A 770 -19.05 -14.85 -34.91
C LEU A 770 -19.80 -14.95 -33.57
N CYS A 771 -19.60 -16.05 -32.85
CA CYS A 771 -20.25 -16.30 -31.57
C CYS A 771 -19.66 -15.42 -30.48
N GLN A 772 -20.49 -15.05 -29.50
CA GLN A 772 -20.00 -14.46 -28.26
C GLN A 772 -19.55 -15.58 -27.33
N ILE A 773 -18.31 -15.53 -26.89
CA ILE A 773 -17.74 -16.51 -25.98
C ILE A 773 -18.01 -15.99 -24.57
N GLU A 774 -18.97 -16.62 -23.89
CA GLU A 774 -19.33 -16.32 -22.50
C GLU A 774 -18.31 -16.86 -21.49
#